data_AF-A0AAD8HWA9-F1
#
_entry.id   AF-A0AAD8HWA9-F1
#
_cell.length_a   1.000
_cell.length_b   1.000
_cell.length_c   1.000
_cell.angle_alpha   90.00
_cell.angle_beta   90.00
_cell.angle_gamma   90.00
#
_symmetry.space_group_name_H-M   'P 1'
#
loop_
_entity.id
_entity.type
_entity.pdbx_description
1 polymer ?
#
loop_
_entity_poly.entity_id
_entity_poly.type
_entity_poly.pdbx_seq_one_letter_code
_entity_poly.pdbx_strand_id
1 'polypeptide(L)'
;MSIPSQSNADDEQQQNSVQPYHHPCPPSDELFDVSTTVDPSYVISLIRKLLPPCSTSSIVTCENEDRTCDLMVREAEGECMEEGGPSKGENEVADACNDEHESMDTVGEVGGHDARDERLSDQDKHEVALVGEKAWEEYGCVLWDLAANEMHAELMVQNLVLEVLLANLSVSQSARVTEISLGIIGNLACHEILRNNISNTEGLIEIIVDKLFFDDIPCLSEACRLLTLCLQGIGGLPWAEAIQPETVISRILWIAENTLNPQLIEKSVGMLLAVLECQTEVRSLLLPGLMKLGLPRILINLLAFEMSKLMGERVPERYGVIDLVLRTGEALSVVDNYSQELCSSKELFRLLIDLIKLPDKIEVANCCVTAAILMANMLTDAAGLVMEISQDLLFFRCLLDIFPFALDDAEARNAIWSIISMLLLQFQDVEVIPSILQQHVSVLVSNSDLIKEELFDHELGASNINHESLSDHDVPNPRITALRRICCLLSQWRMLKSHGNGNNVTEKDYDDKEVDKLLECCYSSKQFISVFDGFKVLKLPYKQGANQIWEGTPSFNMYIFLPDAKDGLYSLAERALSSPGFLDSHEPCRSVEVGDFRIPKFKFEHEIEASEALKSLGLVLPFDPDDVGIREITDHPLCISKMLHKSVIEVDEIGTEAAAATVAEFIVCTSGRHPKIRKVVINFVADHPFMYVIRESSTGSVQFIGHVLNPSTF
;
A
#
# COMPACT_ATOMS: atom_id res chain seq x y z
N MET A 1 -46.17 -0.89 -2.84
CA MET A 1 -47.55 -1.39 -3.01
C MET A 1 -47.44 -2.82 -3.51
N SER A 2 -47.43 -3.81 -2.61
CA SER A 2 -48.59 -4.49 -2.02
C SER A 2 -48.96 -5.75 -2.82
N ILE A 3 -48.67 -6.90 -2.20
CA ILE A 3 -49.08 -8.26 -2.57
C ILE A 3 -50.61 -8.39 -2.44
N PRO A 4 -51.23 -9.37 -3.11
CA PRO A 4 -51.89 -10.40 -2.31
C PRO A 4 -51.70 -11.84 -2.82
N SER A 5 -51.98 -12.73 -1.88
CA SER A 5 -51.73 -14.16 -1.70
C SER A 5 -52.90 -15.06 -2.13
N GLN A 6 -52.62 -16.37 -2.22
CA GLN A 6 -53.44 -17.55 -1.85
C GLN A 6 -52.72 -18.82 -2.36
N SER A 7 -52.74 -20.03 -1.82
CA SER A 7 -53.11 -20.70 -0.55
C SER A 7 -53.25 -22.20 -0.93
N ASN A 8 -52.73 -23.16 -0.16
CA ASN A 8 -53.38 -24.44 0.18
C ASN A 8 -52.45 -25.36 0.98
N ALA A 9 -53.02 -26.00 2.01
CA ALA A 9 -52.39 -26.89 2.97
C ALA A 9 -53.19 -28.22 3.07
N ASP A 10 -52.44 -29.31 3.22
CA ASP A 10 -52.56 -30.51 4.10
C ASP A 10 -53.86 -31.33 4.26
N ASP A 11 -53.77 -32.67 4.09
CA ASP A 11 -53.68 -33.68 5.19
C ASP A 11 -53.87 -35.17 4.74
N GLU A 12 -52.95 -36.04 5.22
CA GLU A 12 -53.05 -37.41 5.84
C GLU A 12 -54.09 -38.48 5.37
N GLN A 13 -53.94 -39.83 5.41
CA GLN A 13 -53.14 -40.82 6.16
C GLN A 13 -53.45 -42.27 5.62
N GLN A 14 -52.53 -43.26 5.68
CA GLN A 14 -52.86 -44.71 5.89
C GLN A 14 -51.67 -45.58 6.34
N GLN A 15 -51.97 -46.62 7.15
CA GLN A 15 -51.15 -47.31 8.17
C GLN A 15 -50.32 -48.56 7.76
N ASN A 16 -49.22 -48.77 8.51
CA ASN A 16 -48.62 -50.00 9.12
C ASN A 16 -48.15 -51.23 8.31
N SER A 17 -46.86 -51.62 8.46
CA SER A 17 -46.43 -52.78 9.31
C SER A 17 -44.90 -53.10 9.30
N VAL A 18 -44.35 -53.24 10.52
CA VAL A 18 -43.33 -54.21 11.03
C VAL A 18 -41.88 -54.24 10.47
N GLN A 19 -40.92 -53.95 11.36
CA GLN A 19 -39.44 -54.16 11.31
C GLN A 19 -39.05 -55.66 11.52
N PRO A 20 -37.81 -56.18 11.24
CA PRO A 20 -36.55 -55.56 11.70
C PRO A 20 -35.23 -55.79 10.90
N TYR A 21 -34.19 -55.02 11.28
CA TYR A 21 -32.73 -55.15 11.07
C TYR A 21 -32.16 -55.64 9.73
N HIS A 22 -31.50 -54.74 8.97
CA HIS A 22 -30.19 -54.95 8.33
C HIS A 22 -29.58 -53.58 7.94
N HIS A 23 -28.28 -53.42 8.16
CA HIS A 23 -27.49 -52.24 7.75
C HIS A 23 -27.71 -51.89 6.27
N PRO A 24 -27.81 -50.61 5.88
CA PRO A 24 -27.72 -50.26 4.47
C PRO A 24 -26.27 -50.49 3.98
N CYS A 25 -26.13 -51.21 2.87
CA CYS A 25 -24.85 -51.30 2.15
C CYS A 25 -24.40 -49.89 1.72
N PRO A 26 -23.08 -49.64 1.63
CA PRO A 26 -22.57 -48.36 1.15
C PRO A 26 -23.09 -48.10 -0.27
N PRO A 27 -23.46 -46.85 -0.62
CA PRO A 27 -23.92 -46.53 -1.96
C PRO A 27 -22.80 -46.80 -2.96
N SER A 28 -23.12 -47.56 -4.00
CA SER A 28 -22.28 -47.72 -5.19
C SER A 28 -22.35 -46.42 -6.00
N ASP A 29 -21.18 -45.89 -6.33
CA ASP A 29 -20.89 -44.72 -7.18
C ASP A 29 -20.59 -43.40 -6.43
N GLU A 30 -19.57 -43.44 -5.56
CA GLU A 30 -18.71 -42.26 -5.37
C GLU A 30 -17.71 -42.23 -6.53
N LEU A 31 -18.00 -41.40 -7.53
CA LEU A 31 -16.99 -40.96 -8.50
C LEU A 31 -15.99 -40.09 -7.74
N PHE A 32 -14.95 -40.72 -7.18
CA PHE A 32 -13.80 -40.02 -6.65
C PHE A 32 -13.06 -39.35 -7.81
N ASP A 33 -12.99 -38.02 -7.77
CA ASP A 33 -12.19 -37.23 -8.68
C ASP A 33 -10.70 -37.51 -8.43
N VAL A 34 -9.97 -37.89 -9.48
CA VAL A 34 -8.66 -38.55 -9.43
C VAL A 34 -7.52 -37.53 -9.30
N SER A 35 -7.70 -36.46 -8.52
CA SER A 35 -6.70 -35.39 -8.40
C SER A 35 -5.73 -35.57 -7.22
N THR A 36 -5.96 -36.54 -6.32
CA THR A 36 -5.06 -36.83 -5.20
C THR A 36 -4.49 -38.25 -5.28
N THR A 37 -3.17 -38.38 -5.08
CA THR A 37 -2.43 -39.64 -5.14
C THR A 37 -2.48 -40.46 -3.85
N VAL A 38 -3.21 -39.99 -2.83
CA VAL A 38 -3.27 -40.60 -1.49
C VAL A 38 -4.67 -41.15 -1.24
N ASP A 39 -4.75 -42.44 -0.91
CA ASP A 39 -6.00 -43.14 -0.60
C ASP A 39 -6.66 -42.54 0.67
N PRO A 40 -7.96 -42.16 0.65
CA PRO A 40 -8.70 -41.72 1.83
C PRO A 40 -8.55 -42.64 3.05
N SER A 41 -8.47 -43.96 2.80
CA SER A 41 -8.28 -44.98 3.84
C SER A 41 -6.97 -44.81 4.60
N TYR A 42 -5.93 -44.29 3.93
CA TYR A 42 -4.64 -44.01 4.54
C TYR A 42 -4.74 -42.86 5.54
N VAL A 43 -5.41 -41.76 5.18
CA VAL A 43 -5.64 -40.61 6.07
C VAL A 43 -6.41 -41.03 7.32
N ILE A 44 -7.48 -41.82 7.16
CA ILE A 44 -8.26 -42.36 8.29
C ILE A 44 -7.40 -43.27 9.16
N SER A 45 -6.54 -44.10 8.56
CA SER A 45 -5.61 -44.96 9.31
C SER A 45 -4.64 -44.15 10.15
N LEU A 46 -4.10 -43.04 9.63
CA LEU A 46 -3.20 -42.15 10.37
C LEU A 46 -3.91 -41.50 11.58
N ILE A 47 -5.13 -40.97 11.40
CA ILE A 47 -5.91 -40.38 12.51
C ILE A 47 -6.14 -41.41 13.62
N ARG A 48 -6.50 -42.65 13.26
CA ARG A 48 -6.72 -43.73 14.24
C ARG A 48 -5.45 -44.11 15.01
N LYS A 49 -4.28 -43.99 14.40
CA LYS A 49 -2.99 -44.27 15.07
C LYS A 49 -2.58 -43.20 16.09
N LEU A 50 -3.20 -42.01 16.05
CA LEU A 50 -2.99 -40.95 17.05
C LEU A 50 -3.87 -41.13 18.30
N LEU A 51 -4.88 -41.99 18.25
CA LEU A 51 -5.70 -42.29 19.42
C LEU A 51 -4.90 -43.12 20.43
N PRO A 52 -5.07 -42.89 21.75
CA PRO A 52 -4.46 -43.73 22.76
C PRO A 52 -4.82 -45.20 22.52
N PRO A 53 -3.89 -46.15 22.68
CA PRO A 53 -4.22 -47.56 22.59
C PRO A 53 -5.31 -47.85 23.63
N CYS A 54 -6.47 -48.32 23.19
CA CYS A 54 -7.54 -48.71 24.11
C CYS A 54 -6.99 -49.75 25.09
N SER A 55 -7.09 -49.45 26.39
CA SER A 55 -6.95 -50.43 27.46
C SER A 55 -8.13 -51.40 27.45
N THR A 56 -8.29 -52.16 26.37
CA THR A 56 -9.11 -53.36 26.36
C THR A 56 -8.24 -54.52 26.81
N SER A 57 -8.51 -54.98 28.02
CA SER A 57 -8.22 -56.31 28.55
C SER A 57 -7.74 -57.32 27.51
N SER A 58 -6.53 -57.85 27.71
CA SER A 58 -6.19 -59.26 27.46
C SER A 58 -7.17 -60.04 26.59
N ILE A 59 -7.11 -59.83 25.28
CA ILE A 59 -7.51 -60.84 24.30
C ILE A 59 -6.28 -61.14 23.47
N VAL A 60 -5.55 -62.15 23.94
CA VAL A 60 -4.65 -62.95 23.11
C VAL A 60 -5.48 -63.47 21.94
N THR A 61 -5.30 -62.89 20.76
CA THR A 61 -5.57 -63.59 19.51
C THR A 61 -4.23 -64.05 18.97
N CYS A 62 -3.98 -65.34 19.13
CA CYS A 62 -2.94 -66.03 18.39
C CYS A 62 -3.31 -65.99 16.92
N GLU A 63 -2.65 -65.14 16.13
CA GLU A 63 -2.57 -65.36 14.69
C GLU A 63 -1.40 -66.32 14.44
N ASN A 64 -1.78 -67.58 14.22
CA ASN A 64 -0.90 -68.58 13.62
C ASN A 64 -0.61 -68.14 12.18
N GLU A 65 0.62 -67.72 11.90
CA GLU A 65 1.14 -67.73 10.54
C GLU A 65 1.46 -69.17 10.12
N ASP A 66 0.80 -69.58 9.05
CA ASP A 66 0.97 -70.83 8.34
C ASP A 66 2.44 -71.06 7.95
N ARG A 67 3.03 -72.11 8.52
CA ARG A 67 4.21 -72.78 7.94
C ARG A 67 3.73 -73.75 6.86
N THR A 68 4.17 -73.54 5.63
CA THR A 68 4.40 -74.65 4.69
C THR A 68 5.90 -74.83 4.48
N CYS A 69 6.30 -76.10 4.54
CA CYS A 69 7.64 -76.66 4.70
C CYS A 69 8.57 -76.45 3.50
N ASP A 70 9.89 -76.50 3.71
CA ASP A 70 10.62 -77.69 3.27
C ASP A 70 11.94 -77.97 4.02
N LEU A 71 12.26 -79.27 4.09
CA LEU A 71 13.26 -79.94 4.92
C LEU A 71 14.71 -79.86 4.41
N MET A 72 15.65 -80.15 5.33
CA MET A 72 16.89 -80.96 5.23
C MET A 72 18.05 -80.27 5.96
N VAL A 73 18.96 -80.89 6.72
CA VAL A 73 19.24 -82.26 7.18
C VAL A 73 20.16 -82.10 8.42
N ARG A 74 20.13 -83.10 9.30
CA ARG A 74 20.93 -83.24 10.53
C ARG A 74 22.44 -83.24 10.26
N GLU A 75 23.23 -82.71 11.19
CA GLU A 75 24.51 -83.31 11.59
C GLU A 75 24.77 -83.01 13.08
N ALA A 76 25.25 -84.05 13.77
CA ALA A 76 25.60 -84.08 15.18
C ALA A 76 27.13 -84.16 15.31
N GLU A 77 27.64 -83.95 16.54
CA GLU A 77 29.02 -84.09 17.07
C GLU A 77 29.48 -82.73 17.62
N GLY A 78 30.02 -82.55 18.83
CA GLY A 78 30.43 -83.44 19.91
C GLY A 78 31.25 -82.60 20.93
N GLU A 79 31.37 -83.10 22.17
CA GLU A 79 32.38 -82.74 23.20
C GLU A 79 32.23 -81.37 23.92
N CYS A 80 32.05 -81.21 25.23
CA CYS A 80 32.60 -81.77 26.49
C CYS A 80 33.54 -80.77 27.22
N MET A 81 33.38 -80.73 28.56
CA MET A 81 34.22 -80.18 29.64
C MET A 81 33.96 -78.69 30.02
N GLU A 82 33.50 -78.36 31.25
CA GLU A 82 34.21 -78.38 32.57
C GLU A 82 35.45 -77.46 32.55
N GLU A 83 35.76 -76.53 33.45
CA GLU A 83 35.53 -76.20 34.87
C GLU A 83 35.81 -74.67 34.99
N GLY A 84 35.28 -73.86 35.90
CA GLY A 84 35.52 -73.89 37.35
C GLY A 84 36.35 -72.68 37.82
N GLY A 85 35.71 -71.75 38.53
CA GLY A 85 36.29 -71.12 39.73
C GLY A 85 37.17 -69.85 39.59
N PRO A 86 37.38 -69.12 40.70
CA PRO A 86 37.17 -67.66 40.77
C PRO A 86 38.35 -66.89 41.41
N SER A 87 38.08 -65.67 41.92
CA SER A 87 38.90 -64.80 42.82
C SER A 87 39.82 -63.79 42.11
N LYS A 88 40.22 -62.64 42.66
CA LYS A 88 39.91 -61.78 43.83
C LYS A 88 40.80 -60.52 43.65
N GLY A 89 40.50 -59.43 44.36
CA GLY A 89 41.45 -58.33 44.67
C GLY A 89 40.84 -56.95 44.38
N GLU A 90 40.31 -56.22 45.37
CA GLU A 90 41.02 -55.31 46.31
C GLU A 90 41.56 -54.06 45.58
N ASN A 91 41.51 -52.82 46.07
CA ASN A 91 40.91 -52.10 47.21
C ASN A 91 41.23 -50.59 47.00
N GLU A 92 40.76 -49.74 47.92
CA GLU A 92 41.14 -48.32 48.22
C GLU A 92 40.04 -47.28 47.87
N VAL A 93 39.21 -46.78 48.82
CA VAL A 93 39.45 -45.89 50.02
C VAL A 93 39.68 -44.43 49.57
N ALA A 94 39.09 -43.33 50.04
CA ALA A 94 38.16 -42.87 51.11
C ALA A 94 37.44 -41.60 50.50
N ASP A 95 36.44 -40.91 51.06
CA ASP A 95 36.31 -40.38 52.42
C ASP A 95 34.91 -39.78 52.65
N ALA A 96 34.56 -39.63 53.92
CA ALA A 96 33.23 -39.39 54.46
C ALA A 96 32.78 -37.91 54.52
N CYS A 97 31.46 -37.70 54.68
CA CYS A 97 30.85 -36.86 55.73
C CYS A 97 29.31 -37.03 55.79
N ASN A 98 28.87 -37.71 56.87
CA ASN A 98 27.66 -37.54 57.72
C ASN A 98 26.97 -36.16 57.67
N ASP A 99 25.74 -35.90 58.14
CA ASP A 99 24.55 -36.54 58.74
C ASP A 99 23.46 -35.42 58.56
N GLU A 100 22.15 -35.62 58.49
CA GLU A 100 21.26 -35.90 59.62
C GLU A 100 19.85 -36.24 59.09
N HIS A 101 19.27 -37.30 59.64
CA HIS A 101 17.86 -37.64 59.61
C HIS A 101 17.14 -36.94 60.78
N GLU A 102 15.91 -36.47 60.56
CA GLU A 102 14.86 -36.54 61.59
C GLU A 102 13.62 -37.24 61.03
N SER A 103 13.27 -38.34 61.69
CA SER A 103 12.03 -39.10 61.58
C SER A 103 11.20 -38.87 62.84
N MET A 104 9.87 -38.81 62.74
CA MET A 104 9.01 -39.15 63.89
C MET A 104 7.62 -39.67 63.47
N ASP A 105 7.48 -41.00 63.57
CA ASP A 105 6.49 -41.82 64.27
C ASP A 105 4.95 -41.63 64.15
N THR A 106 4.35 -42.65 63.50
CA THR A 106 3.31 -43.63 63.94
C THR A 106 1.98 -43.21 64.61
N VAL A 107 0.87 -43.78 64.10
CA VAL A 107 -0.06 -44.79 64.70
C VAL A 107 -1.43 -44.74 63.96
N GLY A 108 -1.86 -45.82 63.27
CA GLY A 108 -3.01 -46.70 63.62
C GLY A 108 -4.38 -46.10 63.22
N GLU A 109 -5.25 -46.70 62.39
CA GLU A 109 -5.88 -48.02 62.49
C GLU A 109 -6.56 -48.46 61.17
N VAL A 110 -6.83 -49.77 61.16
CA VAL A 110 -7.46 -50.67 60.19
C VAL A 110 -8.80 -50.21 59.60
N GLY A 111 -8.97 -50.43 58.28
CA GLY A 111 -10.26 -50.48 57.61
C GLY A 111 -10.14 -51.02 56.19
N GLY A 112 -10.40 -52.31 56.00
CA GLY A 112 -10.35 -52.95 54.68
C GLY A 112 -11.50 -52.50 53.79
N HIS A 113 -11.19 -52.20 52.53
CA HIS A 113 -12.03 -52.52 51.38
C HIS A 113 -11.13 -52.77 50.15
N ASP A 114 -11.35 -53.93 49.57
CA ASP A 114 -10.71 -54.46 48.39
C ASP A 114 -11.16 -53.64 47.17
N ALA A 115 -10.27 -52.84 46.61
CA ALA A 115 -10.39 -52.28 45.28
C ALA A 115 -8.97 -52.24 44.70
N ARG A 116 -8.67 -53.19 43.81
CA ARG A 116 -7.45 -53.19 43.00
C ARG A 116 -7.48 -51.99 42.08
N ASP A 117 -6.92 -50.89 42.57
CA ASP A 117 -6.56 -49.71 41.78
C ASP A 117 -5.19 -50.03 41.15
N GLU A 118 -5.18 -50.46 39.88
CA GLU A 118 -3.96 -50.60 39.08
C GLU A 118 -3.40 -49.19 38.81
N ARG A 119 -2.75 -48.61 39.82
CA ARG A 119 -1.93 -47.41 39.64
C ARG A 119 -0.65 -47.82 38.94
N LEU A 120 -0.59 -47.57 37.63
CA LEU A 120 0.63 -47.59 36.83
C LEU A 120 1.75 -46.88 37.60
N SER A 121 2.92 -47.51 37.69
CA SER A 121 4.08 -46.91 38.33
C SER A 121 4.49 -45.65 37.55
N ASP A 122 5.16 -44.70 38.19
CA ASP A 122 5.58 -43.46 37.49
C ASP A 122 6.57 -43.75 36.33
N GLN A 123 7.21 -44.93 36.33
CA GLN A 123 7.98 -45.45 35.19
C GLN A 123 7.08 -45.88 34.02
N ASP A 124 5.99 -46.61 34.29
CA ASP A 124 5.05 -47.05 33.24
C ASP A 124 4.33 -45.87 32.59
N LYS A 125 4.00 -44.82 33.36
CA LYS A 125 3.42 -43.58 32.81
C LYS A 125 4.39 -42.85 31.89
N HIS A 126 5.67 -42.84 32.24
CA HIS A 126 6.71 -42.19 31.44
C HIS A 126 6.98 -42.95 30.14
N GLU A 127 6.92 -44.29 30.17
CA GLU A 127 7.10 -45.15 29.01
C GLU A 127 5.89 -45.09 28.06
N VAL A 128 4.66 -45.07 28.58
CA VAL A 128 3.44 -44.85 27.78
C VAL A 128 3.41 -43.45 27.15
N ALA A 129 3.86 -42.42 27.88
CA ALA A 129 3.98 -41.06 27.33
C ALA A 129 5.00 -40.99 26.17
N LEU A 130 6.16 -41.65 26.31
CA LEU A 130 7.19 -41.74 25.26
C LEU A 130 6.70 -42.50 24.01
N VAL A 131 5.92 -43.57 24.19
CA VAL A 131 5.31 -44.32 23.08
C VAL A 131 4.27 -43.47 22.35
N GLY A 132 3.47 -42.70 23.08
CA GLY A 132 2.51 -41.76 22.49
C GLY A 132 3.20 -40.65 21.69
N GLU A 133 4.25 -40.04 22.24
CA GLU A 133 5.02 -38.99 21.58
C GLU A 133 5.63 -39.46 20.24
N LYS A 134 6.18 -40.68 20.21
CA LYS A 134 6.72 -41.26 18.98
C LYS A 134 5.66 -41.48 17.89
N ALA A 135 4.44 -41.88 18.27
CA ALA A 135 3.34 -42.03 17.31
C ALA A 135 2.93 -40.67 16.70
N TRP A 136 2.91 -39.61 17.51
CA TRP A 136 2.66 -38.25 17.02
C TRP A 136 3.77 -37.75 16.09
N GLU A 137 5.03 -38.05 16.39
CA GLU A 137 6.14 -37.72 15.48
C GLU A 137 6.02 -38.47 14.14
N GLU A 138 5.75 -39.78 14.17
CA GLU A 138 5.69 -40.60 12.95
C GLU A 138 4.44 -40.33 12.09
N TYR A 139 3.26 -40.23 12.72
CA TYR A 139 1.99 -40.12 11.99
C TYR A 139 1.43 -38.71 11.98
N GLY A 140 1.62 -37.95 13.06
CA GLY A 140 1.16 -36.57 13.16
C GLY A 140 1.88 -35.65 12.20
N CYS A 141 3.19 -35.81 11.98
CA CYS A 141 3.91 -35.03 10.96
C CYS A 141 3.38 -35.29 9.55
N VAL A 142 3.04 -36.55 9.23
CA VAL A 142 2.44 -36.89 7.93
C VAL A 142 1.06 -36.25 7.78
N LEU A 143 0.25 -36.26 8.83
CA LEU A 143 -1.03 -35.55 8.82
C LEU A 143 -0.85 -34.04 8.70
N TRP A 144 0.19 -33.46 9.31
CA TRP A 144 0.51 -32.05 9.17
C TRP A 144 0.81 -31.68 7.71
N ASP A 145 1.65 -32.47 7.02
CA ASP A 145 1.94 -32.27 5.60
C ASP A 145 0.68 -32.42 4.73
N LEU A 146 -0.12 -33.45 4.99
CA LEU A 146 -1.34 -33.72 4.23
C LEU A 146 -2.41 -32.64 4.43
N ALA A 147 -2.48 -32.02 5.61
CA ALA A 147 -3.47 -30.99 5.95
C ALA A 147 -3.32 -29.70 5.13
N ALA A 148 -2.18 -29.50 4.43
CA ALA A 148 -2.01 -28.39 3.51
C ALA A 148 -2.82 -28.55 2.20
N ASN A 149 -3.33 -29.76 1.91
CA ASN A 149 -4.19 -30.03 0.78
C ASN A 149 -5.66 -29.99 1.19
N GLU A 150 -6.48 -29.20 0.48
CA GLU A 150 -7.88 -28.96 0.80
C GLU A 150 -8.72 -30.25 0.89
N MET A 151 -8.58 -31.16 -0.07
CA MET A 151 -9.34 -32.41 -0.09
C MET A 151 -8.99 -33.32 1.10
N HIS A 152 -7.70 -33.41 1.44
CA HIS A 152 -7.27 -34.18 2.60
C HIS A 152 -7.72 -33.51 3.90
N ALA A 153 -7.64 -32.17 3.98
CA ALA A 153 -8.09 -31.39 5.12
C ALA A 153 -9.59 -31.59 5.39
N GLU A 154 -10.43 -31.52 4.35
CA GLU A 154 -11.86 -31.81 4.43
C GLU A 154 -12.12 -33.23 4.93
N LEU A 155 -11.43 -34.22 4.37
CA LEU A 155 -11.54 -35.61 4.78
C LEU A 155 -11.14 -35.80 6.25
N MET A 156 -10.08 -35.14 6.72
CA MET A 156 -9.64 -35.21 8.12
C MET A 156 -10.71 -34.65 9.06
N VAL A 157 -11.29 -33.50 8.74
CA VAL A 157 -12.36 -32.89 9.56
C VAL A 157 -13.62 -33.77 9.56
N GLN A 158 -13.99 -34.36 8.42
CA GLN A 158 -15.09 -35.34 8.35
C GLN A 158 -14.84 -36.60 9.19
N ASN A 159 -13.56 -36.91 9.48
CA ASN A 159 -13.15 -38.07 10.27
C ASN A 159 -12.64 -37.69 11.68
N LEU A 160 -13.24 -36.64 12.26
CA LEU A 160 -13.08 -36.24 13.66
C LEU A 160 -11.65 -35.86 14.08
N VAL A 161 -10.84 -35.35 13.15
CA VAL A 161 -9.46 -34.94 13.49
C VAL A 161 -9.45 -33.81 14.53
N LEU A 162 -10.44 -32.90 14.50
CA LEU A 162 -10.48 -31.74 15.40
C LEU A 162 -10.68 -32.17 16.85
N GLU A 163 -11.51 -33.19 17.09
CA GLU A 163 -11.76 -33.78 18.40
C GLU A 163 -10.51 -34.51 18.93
N VAL A 164 -9.79 -35.22 18.05
CA VAL A 164 -8.51 -35.86 18.40
C VAL A 164 -7.47 -34.81 18.80
N LEU A 165 -7.35 -33.74 18.01
CA LEU A 165 -6.43 -32.64 18.28
C LEU A 165 -6.80 -31.88 19.56
N LEU A 166 -8.09 -31.60 19.78
CA LEU A 166 -8.60 -30.98 21.00
C LEU A 166 -8.26 -31.80 22.25
N ALA A 167 -8.56 -33.10 22.21
CA ALA A 167 -8.28 -34.00 23.31
C ALA A 167 -6.77 -34.02 23.62
N ASN A 168 -5.94 -34.07 22.58
CA ASN A 168 -4.49 -34.07 22.72
C ASN A 168 -3.94 -32.75 23.28
N LEU A 169 -4.39 -31.60 22.76
CA LEU A 169 -4.00 -30.29 23.27
C LEU A 169 -4.42 -30.08 24.74
N SER A 170 -5.48 -30.74 25.19
CA SER A 170 -5.95 -30.68 26.58
C SER A 170 -5.05 -31.44 27.57
N VAL A 171 -4.37 -32.50 27.12
CA VAL A 171 -3.67 -33.44 28.01
C VAL A 171 -2.16 -33.49 27.81
N SER A 172 -1.67 -33.16 26.61
CA SER A 172 -0.27 -33.32 26.26
C SER A 172 0.62 -32.34 27.03
N GLN A 173 1.70 -32.88 27.60
CA GLN A 173 2.80 -32.10 28.18
C GLN A 173 4.00 -31.98 27.22
N SER A 174 3.97 -32.67 26.08
CA SER A 174 5.04 -32.60 25.08
C SER A 174 4.87 -31.36 24.21
N ALA A 175 5.92 -30.53 24.18
CA ALA A 175 6.01 -29.38 23.29
C ALA A 175 5.95 -29.81 21.82
N ARG A 176 6.66 -30.88 21.44
CA ARG A 176 6.67 -31.37 20.05
C ARG A 176 5.29 -31.84 19.59
N VAL A 177 4.59 -32.58 20.43
CA VAL A 177 3.23 -33.05 20.13
C VAL A 177 2.25 -31.88 20.04
N THR A 178 2.40 -30.87 20.90
CA THR A 178 1.60 -29.65 20.89
C THR A 178 1.85 -28.83 19.61
N GLU A 179 3.11 -28.66 19.22
CA GLU A 179 3.52 -28.02 17.97
C GLU A 179 2.89 -28.71 16.76
N ILE A 180 3.02 -30.03 16.66
CA ILE A 180 2.41 -30.81 15.56
C ILE A 180 0.89 -30.61 15.53
N SER A 181 0.24 -30.63 16.69
CA SER A 181 -1.22 -30.46 16.78
C SER A 181 -1.64 -29.07 16.33
N LEU A 182 -0.99 -28.02 16.80
CA LEU A 182 -1.24 -26.64 16.37
C LEU A 182 -0.94 -26.45 14.89
N GLY A 183 0.11 -27.09 14.38
CA GLY A 183 0.50 -27.06 12.97
C GLY A 183 -0.54 -27.68 12.05
N ILE A 184 -1.10 -28.84 12.42
CA ILE A 184 -2.22 -29.47 11.70
C ILE A 184 -3.40 -28.49 11.67
N ILE A 185 -3.85 -27.99 12.81
CA ILE A 185 -4.99 -27.05 12.88
C ILE A 185 -4.71 -25.79 12.06
N GLY A 186 -3.50 -25.26 12.13
CA GLY A 186 -3.08 -24.08 11.37
C GLY A 186 -3.09 -24.30 9.86
N ASN A 187 -2.82 -25.52 9.37
CA ASN A 187 -2.98 -25.85 7.96
C ASN A 187 -4.46 -26.00 7.58
N LEU A 188 -5.28 -26.64 8.44
CA LEU A 188 -6.72 -26.71 8.24
C LEU A 188 -7.36 -25.31 8.17
N ALA A 189 -6.91 -24.38 9.00
CA ALA A 189 -7.42 -22.99 9.06
C ALA A 189 -7.10 -22.15 7.81
N CYS A 190 -6.16 -22.59 6.96
CA CYS A 190 -5.91 -21.97 5.66
C CYS A 190 -7.10 -22.12 4.70
N HIS A 191 -7.96 -23.12 4.90
CA HIS A 191 -9.16 -23.36 4.10
C HIS A 191 -10.38 -22.69 4.74
N GLU A 192 -11.05 -21.80 4.01
CA GLU A 192 -12.11 -20.92 4.52
C GLU A 192 -13.29 -21.70 5.13
N ILE A 193 -13.73 -22.78 4.47
CA ILE A 193 -14.84 -23.63 4.95
C ILE A 193 -14.47 -24.30 6.28
N LEU A 194 -13.25 -24.81 6.39
CA LEU A 194 -12.78 -25.55 7.56
C LEU A 194 -12.54 -24.62 8.75
N ARG A 195 -12.20 -23.35 8.52
CA ARG A 195 -12.06 -22.34 9.58
C ARG A 195 -13.35 -22.20 10.40
N ASN A 196 -14.52 -22.26 9.76
CA ASN A 196 -15.80 -22.25 10.47
C ASN A 196 -16.00 -23.51 11.32
N ASN A 197 -15.57 -24.68 10.84
CA ASN A 197 -15.65 -25.93 11.61
C ASN A 197 -14.74 -25.87 12.86
N ILE A 198 -13.55 -25.30 12.72
CA ILE A 198 -12.63 -25.05 13.86
C ILE A 198 -13.29 -24.13 14.88
N SER A 199 -13.85 -23.00 14.44
CA SER A 199 -14.54 -22.05 15.33
C SER A 199 -15.78 -22.63 16.04
N ASN A 200 -16.45 -23.60 15.41
CA ASN A 200 -17.62 -24.27 15.98
C ASN A 200 -17.27 -25.48 16.86
N THR A 201 -16.00 -25.87 16.96
CA THR A 201 -15.57 -26.97 17.82
C THR A 201 -15.47 -26.47 19.26
N GLU A 202 -16.38 -26.94 20.12
CA GLU A 202 -16.50 -26.51 21.52
C GLU A 202 -15.19 -26.71 22.30
N GLY A 203 -14.71 -25.66 22.96
CA GLY A 203 -13.50 -25.67 23.79
C GLY A 203 -12.18 -25.51 23.03
N LEU A 204 -12.18 -25.57 21.70
CA LEU A 204 -10.96 -25.52 20.90
C LEU A 204 -10.31 -24.14 20.89
N ILE A 205 -11.12 -23.07 20.82
CA ILE A 205 -10.63 -21.68 20.82
C ILE A 205 -9.91 -21.38 22.13
N GLU A 206 -10.54 -21.70 23.26
CA GLU A 206 -10.00 -21.45 24.60
C GLU A 206 -8.67 -22.18 24.79
N ILE A 207 -8.61 -23.46 24.40
CA ILE A 207 -7.38 -24.26 24.52
C ILE A 207 -6.25 -23.72 23.64
N ILE A 208 -6.55 -23.24 22.43
CA ILE A 208 -5.54 -22.65 21.54
C ILE A 208 -5.02 -21.33 22.12
N VAL A 209 -5.91 -20.47 22.63
CA VAL A 209 -5.52 -19.22 23.27
C VAL A 209 -4.67 -19.48 24.52
N ASP A 210 -4.99 -20.52 25.30
CA ASP A 210 -4.18 -20.93 26.44
C ASP A 210 -2.75 -21.36 26.04
N LYS A 211 -2.52 -21.82 24.79
CA LYS A 211 -1.17 -22.14 24.30
C LYS A 211 -0.26 -20.93 24.14
N LEU A 212 -0.78 -19.70 24.17
CA LEU A 212 0.05 -18.49 24.25
C LEU A 212 0.84 -18.38 25.57
N PHE A 213 0.46 -19.13 26.61
CA PHE A 213 1.18 -19.16 27.89
C PHE A 213 2.27 -20.22 27.96
N PHE A 214 2.51 -20.96 26.88
CA PHE A 214 3.64 -21.87 26.79
C PHE A 214 4.94 -21.09 26.54
N ASP A 215 6.09 -21.67 26.87
CA ASP A 215 7.41 -21.05 26.69
C ASP A 215 8.17 -21.61 25.47
N ASP A 216 7.61 -22.61 24.80
CA ASP A 216 8.22 -23.23 23.62
C ASP A 216 8.01 -22.38 22.35
N ILE A 217 9.12 -22.05 21.68
CA ILE A 217 9.13 -21.12 20.53
C ILE A 217 8.32 -21.66 19.33
N PRO A 218 8.50 -22.91 18.88
CA PRO A 218 7.66 -23.50 17.84
C PRO A 218 6.16 -23.48 18.17
N CYS A 219 5.78 -23.87 19.38
CA CYS A 219 4.38 -23.84 19.81
C CYS A 219 3.79 -22.43 19.74
N LEU A 220 4.50 -21.43 20.28
CA LEU A 220 4.08 -20.03 20.21
C LEU A 220 3.96 -19.52 18.77
N SER A 221 4.89 -19.92 17.90
CA SER A 221 4.89 -19.53 16.50
C SER A 221 3.65 -20.05 15.77
N GLU A 222 3.31 -21.33 15.96
CA GLU A 222 2.11 -21.93 15.37
C GLU A 222 0.82 -21.37 15.99
N ALA A 223 0.79 -21.11 17.30
CA ALA A 223 -0.34 -20.46 17.94
C ALA A 223 -0.59 -19.05 17.36
N CYS A 224 0.44 -18.20 17.28
CA CYS A 224 0.32 -16.87 16.68
C CYS A 224 -0.10 -16.95 15.20
N ARG A 225 0.46 -17.88 14.42
CA ARG A 225 0.08 -18.10 13.01
C ARG A 225 -1.38 -18.48 12.87
N LEU A 226 -1.87 -19.42 13.68
CA LEU A 226 -3.25 -19.86 13.67
C LEU A 226 -4.21 -18.73 14.06
N LEU A 227 -3.91 -17.99 15.14
CA LEU A 227 -4.73 -16.86 15.58
C LEU A 227 -4.80 -15.75 14.52
N THR A 228 -3.68 -15.48 13.82
CA THR A 228 -3.63 -14.53 12.69
C THR A 228 -4.67 -14.91 11.62
N LEU A 229 -4.67 -16.17 11.18
CA LEU A 229 -5.61 -16.67 10.16
C LEU A 229 -7.06 -16.58 10.64
N CYS A 230 -7.33 -16.97 11.88
CA CYS A 230 -8.67 -17.00 12.43
C CYS A 230 -9.27 -15.59 12.62
N LEU A 231 -8.46 -14.61 13.05
CA LEU A 231 -8.91 -13.22 13.25
C LEU A 231 -9.26 -12.50 11.95
N GLN A 232 -8.59 -12.84 10.84
CA GLN A 232 -8.85 -12.25 9.52
C GLN A 232 -10.03 -12.90 8.76
N GLY A 233 -10.57 -14.02 9.25
CA GLY A 233 -11.64 -14.77 8.58
C GLY A 233 -13.07 -14.31 8.88
N ILE A 234 -14.02 -14.80 8.09
CA ILE A 234 -15.44 -14.77 8.45
C ILE A 234 -15.59 -15.58 9.74
N GLY A 235 -16.15 -14.97 10.79
CA GLY A 235 -16.26 -15.61 12.10
C GLY A 235 -15.06 -15.39 13.04
N GLY A 236 -14.30 -14.30 12.88
CA GLY A 236 -13.22 -13.94 13.82
C GLY A 236 -13.69 -13.48 15.22
N LEU A 237 -14.98 -13.20 15.41
CA LEU A 237 -15.50 -12.65 16.67
C LEU A 237 -15.29 -13.57 17.90
N PRO A 238 -15.56 -14.88 17.86
CA PRO A 238 -15.31 -15.77 19.00
C PRO A 238 -13.83 -15.83 19.40
N TRP A 239 -12.92 -15.76 18.42
CA TRP A 239 -11.48 -15.67 18.67
C TRP A 239 -11.11 -14.36 19.36
N ALA A 240 -11.72 -13.25 18.93
CA ALA A 240 -11.54 -11.95 19.54
C ALA A 240 -12.03 -11.94 21.00
N GLU A 241 -13.18 -12.54 21.28
CA GLU A 241 -13.75 -12.66 22.63
C GLU A 241 -12.83 -13.47 23.56
N ALA A 242 -12.23 -14.56 23.06
CA ALA A 242 -11.27 -15.34 23.82
C ALA A 242 -9.94 -14.60 24.06
N ILE A 243 -9.51 -13.72 23.15
CA ILE A 243 -8.28 -12.91 23.28
C ILE A 243 -8.50 -11.64 24.12
N GLN A 244 -9.73 -11.13 24.19
CA GLN A 244 -10.07 -9.88 24.87
C GLN A 244 -9.54 -9.72 26.31
N PRO A 245 -9.44 -10.78 27.16
CA PRO A 245 -8.93 -10.63 28.51
C PRO A 245 -7.54 -9.97 28.56
N GLU A 246 -7.37 -8.99 29.45
CA GLU A 246 -6.14 -8.19 29.57
C GLU A 246 -4.89 -9.05 29.80
N THR A 247 -5.04 -10.21 30.45
CA THR A 247 -3.96 -11.20 30.65
C THR A 247 -3.45 -11.79 29.34
N VAL A 248 -4.34 -12.08 28.39
CA VAL A 248 -4.00 -12.66 27.08
C VAL A 248 -3.36 -11.59 26.20
N ILE A 249 -3.96 -10.40 26.12
CA ILE A 249 -3.38 -9.27 25.37
C ILE A 249 -1.98 -8.92 25.91
N SER A 250 -1.82 -8.87 27.24
CA SER A 250 -0.52 -8.64 27.87
C SER A 250 0.49 -9.73 27.50
N ARG A 251 0.08 -11.00 27.43
CA ARG A 251 0.96 -12.10 27.03
C ARG A 251 1.36 -11.98 25.55
N ILE A 252 0.45 -11.64 24.64
CA ILE A 252 0.74 -11.43 23.21
C ILE A 252 1.79 -10.32 23.05
N LEU A 253 1.56 -9.17 23.70
CA LEU A 253 2.48 -8.03 23.67
C LEU A 253 3.84 -8.40 24.29
N TRP A 254 3.85 -9.15 25.39
CA TRP A 254 5.07 -9.62 26.03
C TRP A 254 5.89 -10.55 25.12
N ILE A 255 5.23 -11.49 24.41
CA ILE A 255 5.90 -12.38 23.45
C ILE A 255 6.59 -11.55 22.38
N ALA A 256 5.86 -10.60 21.75
CA ALA A 256 6.40 -9.73 20.71
C ALA A 256 7.58 -8.89 21.22
N GLU A 257 7.50 -8.35 22.43
CA GLU A 257 8.54 -7.47 23.00
C GLU A 257 9.80 -8.21 23.47
N ASN A 258 9.69 -9.45 23.94
CA ASN A 258 10.79 -10.13 24.67
C ASN A 258 11.47 -11.26 23.89
N THR A 259 10.94 -11.67 22.74
CA THR A 259 11.60 -12.69 21.91
C THR A 259 12.77 -12.13 21.11
N LEU A 260 13.84 -12.91 21.01
CA LEU A 260 14.99 -12.63 20.13
C LEU A 260 14.98 -13.49 18.86
N ASN A 261 14.01 -14.41 18.73
CA ASN A 261 13.88 -15.29 17.58
C ASN A 261 13.09 -14.58 16.47
N PRO A 262 13.70 -14.31 15.29
CA PRO A 262 13.05 -13.58 14.20
C PRO A 262 11.74 -14.20 13.71
N GLN A 263 11.63 -15.53 13.69
CA GLN A 263 10.41 -16.23 13.25
C GLN A 263 9.26 -15.97 14.21
N LEU A 264 9.51 -16.02 15.52
CA LEU A 264 8.49 -15.72 16.51
C LEU A 264 8.13 -14.23 16.54
N ILE A 265 9.08 -13.31 16.30
CA ILE A 265 8.76 -11.89 16.10
C ILE A 265 7.84 -11.75 14.89
N GLU A 266 8.16 -12.38 13.75
CA GLU A 266 7.33 -12.34 12.55
C GLU A 266 5.90 -12.83 12.82
N LYS A 267 5.73 -13.96 13.51
CA LYS A 267 4.38 -14.49 13.80
C LYS A 267 3.62 -13.65 14.82
N SER A 268 4.28 -13.17 15.87
CA SER A 268 3.63 -12.37 16.92
C SER A 268 3.28 -10.96 16.43
N VAL A 269 4.16 -10.28 15.70
CA VAL A 269 3.87 -8.97 15.08
C VAL A 269 2.87 -9.13 13.94
N GLY A 270 2.93 -10.21 13.15
CA GLY A 270 1.95 -10.51 12.12
C GLY A 270 0.54 -10.69 12.68
N MET A 271 0.42 -11.28 13.86
CA MET A 271 -0.85 -11.36 14.58
C MET A 271 -1.36 -9.97 15.00
N LEU A 272 -0.48 -9.07 15.46
CA LEU A 272 -0.85 -7.69 15.80
C LEU A 272 -1.32 -6.91 14.56
N LEU A 273 -0.62 -7.06 13.44
CA LEU A 273 -1.05 -6.49 12.15
C LEU A 273 -2.42 -7.03 11.73
N ALA A 274 -2.65 -8.33 11.87
CA ALA A 274 -3.94 -8.93 11.57
C ALA A 274 -5.08 -8.35 12.42
N VAL A 275 -4.85 -8.01 13.69
CA VAL A 275 -5.84 -7.30 14.52
C VAL A 275 -6.14 -5.90 13.97
N LEU A 276 -5.14 -5.20 13.43
CA LEU A 276 -5.32 -3.87 12.83
C LEU A 276 -6.04 -3.93 11.47
N GLU A 277 -5.85 -5.00 10.70
CA GLU A 277 -6.43 -5.16 9.36
C GLU A 277 -7.77 -5.93 9.36
N CYS A 278 -8.15 -6.58 10.46
CA CYS A 278 -9.38 -7.38 10.54
C CYS A 278 -10.68 -6.55 10.46
N GLN A 279 -11.81 -7.27 10.46
CA GLN A 279 -13.15 -6.68 10.46
C GLN A 279 -13.37 -5.70 11.62
N THR A 280 -14.17 -4.66 11.39
CA THR A 280 -14.38 -3.56 12.35
C THR A 280 -14.84 -4.04 13.72
N GLU A 281 -15.71 -5.06 13.80
CA GLU A 281 -16.19 -5.61 15.07
C GLU A 281 -15.04 -6.22 15.90
N VAL A 282 -14.21 -7.07 15.28
CA VAL A 282 -13.04 -7.71 15.91
C VAL A 282 -12.03 -6.66 16.37
N ARG A 283 -11.72 -5.70 15.49
CA ARG A 283 -10.80 -4.60 15.78
C ARG A 283 -11.27 -3.76 16.97
N SER A 284 -12.56 -3.43 17.01
CA SER A 284 -13.15 -2.63 18.08
C SER A 284 -13.09 -3.29 19.46
N LEU A 285 -13.01 -4.62 19.49
CA LEU A 285 -12.92 -5.40 20.73
C LEU A 285 -11.49 -5.45 21.29
N LEU A 286 -10.50 -5.65 20.42
CA LEU A 286 -9.12 -5.91 20.82
C LEU A 286 -8.23 -4.65 20.86
N LEU A 287 -8.42 -3.73 19.92
CA LEU A 287 -7.56 -2.56 19.78
C LEU A 287 -7.50 -1.68 21.04
N PRO A 288 -8.62 -1.39 21.75
CA PRO A 288 -8.55 -0.60 22.98
C PRO A 288 -7.63 -1.20 24.05
N GLY A 289 -7.62 -2.54 24.17
CA GLY A 289 -6.74 -3.25 25.10
C GLY A 289 -5.27 -3.17 24.69
N LEU A 290 -4.99 -3.37 23.39
CA LEU A 290 -3.64 -3.24 22.84
C LEU A 290 -3.06 -1.83 23.03
N MET A 291 -3.85 -0.80 22.78
CA MET A 291 -3.45 0.60 22.95
C MET A 291 -3.21 0.93 24.43
N LYS A 292 -4.13 0.53 25.32
CA LYS A 292 -3.98 0.70 26.78
C LYS A 292 -2.68 0.09 27.31
N LEU A 293 -2.26 -1.05 26.77
CA LEU A 293 -1.06 -1.78 27.18
C LEU A 293 0.22 -1.31 26.46
N GLY A 294 0.13 -0.33 25.57
CA GLY A 294 1.31 0.33 24.99
C GLY A 294 1.82 -0.27 23.69
N LEU A 295 0.93 -0.80 22.83
CA LEU A 295 1.28 -1.26 21.48
C LEU A 295 2.19 -0.27 20.71
N PRO A 296 1.92 1.05 20.64
CA PRO A 296 2.79 1.99 19.93
C PRO A 296 4.25 1.97 20.44
N ARG A 297 4.43 1.91 21.76
CA ARG A 297 5.75 1.87 22.40
C ARG A 297 6.50 0.59 22.05
N ILE A 298 5.81 -0.54 22.04
CA ILE A 298 6.40 -1.84 21.69
C ILE A 298 6.87 -1.84 20.24
N LEU A 299 6.05 -1.34 19.30
CA LEU A 299 6.44 -1.24 17.88
C LEU A 299 7.69 -0.35 17.69
N ILE A 300 7.75 0.79 18.40
CA ILE A 300 8.91 1.69 18.35
C ILE A 300 10.17 1.02 18.91
N ASN A 301 10.06 0.36 20.06
CA ASN A 301 11.19 -0.35 20.68
C ASN A 301 11.70 -1.48 19.80
N LEU A 302 10.80 -2.26 19.18
CA LEU A 302 11.15 -3.33 18.27
C LEU A 302 11.85 -2.80 17.01
N LEU A 303 11.31 -1.74 16.40
CA LEU A 303 11.95 -1.09 15.26
C LEU A 303 13.35 -0.57 15.62
N ALA A 304 13.50 0.08 16.78
CA ALA A 304 14.79 0.58 17.26
C ALA A 304 15.80 -0.56 17.45
N PHE A 305 15.35 -1.67 18.06
CA PHE A 305 16.19 -2.84 18.29
C PHE A 305 16.63 -3.49 16.98
N GLU A 306 15.70 -3.76 16.06
CA GLU A 306 16.01 -4.39 14.78
C GLU A 306 16.90 -3.50 13.89
N MET A 307 16.64 -2.19 13.86
CA MET A 307 17.53 -1.21 13.21
C MET A 307 18.94 -1.23 13.81
N SER A 308 19.07 -1.35 15.14
CA SER A 308 20.39 -1.43 15.79
C SER A 308 21.18 -2.67 15.38
N LYS A 309 20.49 -3.79 15.12
CA LYS A 309 21.10 -5.03 14.61
C LYS A 309 21.53 -4.89 13.17
N LEU A 310 20.68 -4.29 12.33
CA LEU A 310 20.98 -4.06 10.93
C LEU A 310 22.23 -3.19 10.72
N MET A 311 22.41 -2.17 11.57
CA MET A 311 23.57 -1.27 11.50
C MET A 311 24.88 -1.93 12.01
N GLY A 312 24.79 -2.99 12.82
CA GLY A 312 25.94 -3.71 13.37
C GLY A 312 26.35 -4.93 12.53
N GLU A 313 25.38 -5.66 11.98
CA GLU A 313 25.55 -6.91 11.25
C GLU A 313 24.56 -6.95 10.07
N ARG A 314 25.04 -7.15 8.84
CA ARG A 314 24.15 -7.34 7.68
C ARG A 314 23.53 -8.74 7.76
N VAL A 315 22.29 -8.82 8.24
CA VAL A 315 21.53 -10.07 8.43
C VAL A 315 20.22 -9.97 7.62
N PRO A 316 20.17 -10.53 6.39
CA PRO A 316 19.02 -10.38 5.50
C PRO A 316 17.69 -10.89 6.08
N GLU A 317 17.73 -11.88 6.96
CA GLU A 317 16.53 -12.43 7.60
C GLU A 317 15.78 -11.40 8.44
N ARG A 318 16.44 -10.30 8.86
CA ARG A 318 15.81 -9.24 9.68
C ARG A 318 15.04 -8.21 8.86
N TYR A 319 15.24 -8.14 7.54
CA TYR A 319 14.48 -7.19 6.70
C TYR A 319 12.97 -7.48 6.74
N GLY A 320 12.58 -8.75 6.73
CA GLY A 320 11.17 -9.14 6.82
C GLY A 320 10.53 -8.73 8.15
N VAL A 321 11.29 -8.79 9.25
CA VAL A 321 10.81 -8.32 10.57
C VAL A 321 10.62 -6.81 10.57
N ILE A 322 11.59 -6.05 10.05
CA ILE A 322 11.49 -4.59 9.97
C ILE A 322 10.30 -4.17 9.10
N ASP A 323 10.15 -4.78 7.92
CA ASP A 323 9.01 -4.54 7.02
C ASP A 323 7.68 -4.76 7.74
N LEU A 324 7.55 -5.88 8.46
CA LEU A 324 6.34 -6.23 9.18
C LEU A 324 6.03 -5.25 10.33
N VAL A 325 7.04 -4.84 11.10
CA VAL A 325 6.87 -3.82 12.15
C VAL A 325 6.44 -2.48 11.56
N LEU A 326 7.02 -2.08 10.43
CA LEU A 326 6.65 -0.85 9.73
C LEU A 326 5.21 -0.92 9.20
N ARG A 327 4.81 -2.02 8.57
CA ARG A 327 3.44 -2.23 8.08
C ARG A 327 2.43 -2.21 9.22
N THR A 328 2.80 -2.75 10.38
CA THR A 328 1.97 -2.67 11.60
C THR A 328 1.84 -1.23 12.09
N GLY A 329 2.93 -0.46 12.04
CA GLY A 329 2.93 0.97 12.34
C GLY A 329 2.10 1.79 11.34
N GLU A 330 2.21 1.51 10.04
CA GLU A 330 1.43 2.12 8.98
C GLU A 330 -0.07 1.86 9.19
N ALA A 331 -0.47 0.59 9.38
CA ALA A 331 -1.85 0.22 9.65
C ALA A 331 -2.40 0.95 10.88
N LEU A 332 -1.60 1.11 11.94
CA LEU A 332 -2.00 1.86 13.15
C LEU A 332 -2.07 3.38 12.91
N SER A 333 -1.22 3.92 12.05
CA SER A 333 -1.13 5.36 11.78
C SER A 333 -2.36 5.95 11.11
N VAL A 334 -3.21 5.10 10.51
CA VAL A 334 -4.45 5.50 9.85
C VAL A 334 -5.70 5.13 10.67
N VAL A 335 -5.56 4.50 11.84
CA VAL A 335 -6.73 4.14 12.67
C VAL A 335 -7.26 5.36 13.43
N ASP A 336 -8.54 5.64 13.22
CA ASP A 336 -9.27 6.71 13.91
C ASP A 336 -9.12 6.61 15.44
N ASN A 337 -8.91 7.77 16.08
CA ASN A 337 -8.74 7.96 17.53
C ASN A 337 -7.44 7.41 18.15
N TYR A 338 -6.65 6.59 17.43
CA TYR A 338 -5.43 5.99 17.96
C TYR A 338 -4.15 6.40 17.22
N SER A 339 -4.27 6.87 15.97
CA SER A 339 -3.15 7.33 15.14
C SER A 339 -2.22 8.33 15.86
N GLN A 340 -2.77 9.25 16.63
CA GLN A 340 -2.02 10.30 17.31
C GLN A 340 -0.99 9.76 18.31
N GLU A 341 -1.24 8.62 18.96
CA GLU A 341 -0.30 8.03 19.94
C GLU A 341 0.99 7.57 19.27
N LEU A 342 0.90 7.00 18.07
CA LEU A 342 2.06 6.58 17.29
C LEU A 342 2.69 7.79 16.57
N CYS A 343 1.86 8.59 15.88
CA CYS A 343 2.33 9.65 15.00
C CYS A 343 2.99 10.83 15.73
N SER A 344 2.74 11.00 17.03
CA SER A 344 3.39 12.03 17.85
C SER A 344 4.81 11.64 18.31
N SER A 345 5.28 10.43 18.02
CA SER A 345 6.58 9.94 18.48
C SER A 345 7.75 10.53 17.69
N LYS A 346 8.56 11.36 18.37
CA LYS A 346 9.82 11.87 17.81
C LYS A 346 10.87 10.78 17.59
N GLU A 347 10.82 9.72 18.39
CA GLU A 347 11.75 8.59 18.27
C GLU A 347 11.47 7.80 16.99
N LEU A 348 10.19 7.47 16.75
CA LEU A 348 9.77 6.83 15.51
C LEU A 348 10.20 7.64 14.30
N PHE A 349 9.92 8.95 14.32
CA PHE A 349 10.29 9.84 13.21
C PHE A 349 11.78 9.79 12.87
N ARG A 350 12.66 9.73 13.89
CA ARG A 350 14.12 9.60 13.68
C ARG A 350 14.50 8.24 13.10
N LEU A 351 13.91 7.16 13.61
CA LEU A 351 14.16 5.81 13.09
C LEU A 351 13.77 5.69 11.60
N LEU A 352 12.66 6.30 11.19
CA LEU A 352 12.23 6.31 9.79
C LEU A 352 13.19 7.11 8.89
N ILE A 353 13.70 8.24 9.38
CA ILE A 353 14.74 9.01 8.68
C ILE A 353 16.01 8.17 8.51
N ASP A 354 16.46 7.50 9.58
CA ASP A 354 17.68 6.68 9.54
C ASP A 354 17.53 5.48 8.59
N LEU A 355 16.35 4.85 8.57
CA LEU A 355 15.99 3.80 7.62
C LEU A 355 16.02 4.31 6.16
N ILE A 356 15.43 5.47 5.89
CA ILE A 356 15.46 6.08 4.56
C ILE A 356 16.90 6.48 4.18
N LYS A 357 17.81 6.75 5.11
CA LYS A 357 19.21 7.07 4.78
C LYS A 357 20.09 5.84 4.55
N LEU A 358 19.58 4.62 4.70
CA LEU A 358 20.38 3.43 4.43
C LEU A 358 20.85 3.38 2.97
N PRO A 359 22.12 3.01 2.72
CA PRO A 359 22.69 3.05 1.38
C PRO A 359 22.18 1.92 0.47
N ASP A 360 21.77 0.78 1.02
CA ASP A 360 21.40 -0.42 0.27
C ASP A 360 19.91 -0.45 -0.08
N LYS A 361 19.50 0.51 -0.91
CA LYS A 361 18.09 0.77 -1.21
C LYS A 361 17.34 -0.40 -1.82
N ILE A 362 18.03 -1.29 -2.54
CA ILE A 362 17.41 -2.45 -3.18
C ILE A 362 16.97 -3.46 -2.12
N GLU A 363 17.81 -3.73 -1.13
CA GLU A 363 17.50 -4.71 -0.06
C GLU A 363 16.41 -4.19 0.88
N VAL A 364 16.36 -2.87 1.13
CA VAL A 364 15.36 -2.25 2.04
C VAL A 364 14.26 -1.47 1.30
N ALA A 365 14.01 -1.78 0.03
CA ALA A 365 13.08 -1.03 -0.82
C ALA A 365 11.67 -0.94 -0.20
N ASN A 366 11.09 -2.09 0.14
CA ASN A 366 9.75 -2.18 0.74
C ASN A 366 9.70 -1.40 2.07
N CYS A 367 10.69 -1.61 2.94
CA CYS A 367 10.79 -0.88 4.21
C CYS A 367 10.83 0.64 3.99
N CYS A 368 11.58 1.12 2.99
CA CYS A 368 11.65 2.54 2.67
C CYS A 368 10.32 3.11 2.16
N VAL A 369 9.58 2.33 1.35
CA VAL A 369 8.25 2.71 0.84
C VAL A 369 7.26 2.85 1.99
N THR A 370 7.12 1.80 2.82
CA THR A 370 6.27 1.78 4.02
C THR A 370 6.65 2.91 4.99
N ALA A 371 7.95 3.16 5.17
CA ALA A 371 8.44 4.25 6.01
C ALA A 371 8.06 5.63 5.45
N ALA A 372 8.07 5.82 4.13
CA ALA A 372 7.64 7.08 3.52
C ALA A 372 6.13 7.32 3.72
N ILE A 373 5.29 6.29 3.60
CA ILE A 373 3.85 6.37 3.90
C ILE A 373 3.62 6.75 5.36
N LEU A 374 4.22 6.01 6.28
CA LEU A 374 4.13 6.28 7.71
C LEU A 374 4.63 7.68 8.07
N MET A 375 5.76 8.12 7.50
CA MET A 375 6.26 9.48 7.68
C MET A 375 5.28 10.55 7.17
N ALA A 376 4.65 10.35 6.01
CA ALA A 376 3.67 11.29 5.49
C ALA A 376 2.46 11.43 6.43
N ASN A 377 1.98 10.31 6.98
CA ASN A 377 0.91 10.31 7.99
C ASN A 377 1.33 11.07 9.26
N MET A 378 2.56 10.85 9.74
CA MET A 378 3.10 11.58 10.90
C MET A 378 3.22 13.09 10.66
N LEU A 379 3.61 13.49 9.46
CA LEU A 379 3.85 14.90 9.11
C LEU A 379 2.57 15.70 8.86
N THR A 380 1.43 15.04 8.67
CA THR A 380 0.13 15.70 8.45
C THR A 380 -0.24 16.62 9.61
N ASP A 381 0.06 16.24 10.86
CA ASP A 381 -0.31 16.98 12.07
C ASP A 381 0.89 17.62 12.82
N ALA A 382 2.13 17.46 12.31
CA ALA A 382 3.35 17.75 13.07
C ALA A 382 4.28 18.77 12.40
N ALA A 383 3.83 20.03 12.29
CA ALA A 383 4.63 21.13 11.71
C ALA A 383 6.02 21.31 12.35
N GLY A 384 6.19 20.93 13.62
CA GLY A 384 7.50 20.98 14.30
C GLY A 384 8.53 19.98 13.77
N LEU A 385 8.10 18.84 13.22
CA LEU A 385 8.99 17.81 12.65
C LEU A 385 9.50 18.19 11.26
N VAL A 386 8.69 18.91 10.47
CA VAL A 386 9.08 19.40 9.14
C VAL A 386 10.36 20.24 9.21
N MET A 387 10.49 21.08 10.23
CA MET A 387 11.68 21.91 10.44
C MET A 387 12.93 21.09 10.80
N GLU A 388 12.78 19.91 11.41
CA GLU A 388 13.91 19.02 11.74
C GLU A 388 14.52 18.40 10.46
N ILE A 389 13.70 18.15 9.42
CA ILE A 389 14.14 17.52 8.16
C ILE A 389 14.37 18.49 7.00
N SER A 390 13.86 19.72 7.04
CA SER A 390 13.92 20.65 5.90
C SER A 390 15.34 21.07 5.49
N GLN A 391 16.35 20.82 6.34
CA GLN A 391 17.77 21.10 6.05
C GLN A 391 18.59 19.83 5.80
N ASP A 392 17.97 18.65 5.89
CA ASP A 392 18.64 17.37 5.72
C ASP A 392 18.67 16.96 4.24
N LEU A 393 19.70 17.44 3.55
CA LEU A 393 19.87 17.18 2.11
C LEU A 393 20.10 15.71 1.78
N LEU A 394 20.71 14.95 2.70
CA LEU A 394 20.92 13.52 2.51
C LEU A 394 19.58 12.80 2.53
N PHE A 395 18.74 13.11 3.52
CA PHE A 395 17.37 12.61 3.57
C PHE A 395 16.60 12.97 2.31
N PHE A 396 16.64 14.23 1.87
CA PHE A 396 15.93 14.67 0.66
C PHE A 396 16.36 13.89 -0.59
N ARG A 397 17.67 13.67 -0.76
CA ARG A 397 18.18 12.83 -1.86
C ARG A 397 17.68 11.40 -1.75
N CYS A 398 17.85 10.78 -0.58
CA CYS A 398 17.46 9.38 -0.37
C CYS A 398 15.95 9.14 -0.43
N LEU A 399 15.14 10.18 -0.25
CA LEU A 399 13.69 10.18 -0.48
C LEU A 399 13.36 10.10 -1.98
N LEU A 400 14.07 10.86 -2.83
CA LEU A 400 13.91 10.80 -4.28
C LEU A 400 14.31 9.42 -4.84
N ASP A 401 15.33 8.78 -4.25
CA ASP A 401 15.76 7.42 -4.60
C ASP A 401 14.68 6.35 -4.33
N ILE A 402 13.58 6.67 -3.62
CA ILE A 402 12.47 5.74 -3.36
C ILE A 402 11.51 5.65 -4.56
N PHE A 403 11.41 6.68 -5.41
CA PHE A 403 10.46 6.74 -6.52
C PHE A 403 10.42 5.47 -7.40
N PRO A 404 11.57 4.88 -7.83
CA PRO A 404 11.56 3.66 -8.63
C PRO A 404 10.89 2.46 -7.96
N PHE A 405 10.86 2.41 -6.62
CA PHE A 405 10.25 1.33 -5.85
C PHE A 405 8.76 1.57 -5.56
N ALA A 406 8.27 2.79 -5.79
CA ALA A 406 6.88 3.19 -5.58
C ALA A 406 6.06 3.29 -6.88
N LEU A 407 6.60 2.86 -8.03
CA LEU A 407 5.96 3.04 -9.35
C LEU A 407 4.58 2.38 -9.49
N ASP A 408 4.34 1.28 -8.77
CA ASP A 408 3.05 0.57 -8.80
C ASP A 408 2.12 0.96 -7.64
N ASP A 409 2.59 1.76 -6.68
CA ASP A 409 1.87 2.15 -5.47
C ASP A 409 1.54 3.65 -5.46
N ALA A 410 0.28 3.98 -5.72
CA ALA A 410 -0.19 5.36 -5.75
C ALA A 410 -0.16 6.05 -4.38
N GLU A 411 -0.35 5.30 -3.30
CA GLU A 411 -0.33 5.81 -1.93
C GLU A 411 1.10 6.17 -1.54
N ALA A 412 2.05 5.27 -1.79
CA ALA A 412 3.48 5.51 -1.61
C ALA A 412 3.96 6.75 -2.37
N ARG A 413 3.59 6.91 -3.64
CA ARG A 413 3.97 8.12 -4.40
C ARG A 413 3.36 9.39 -3.84
N ASN A 414 2.08 9.37 -3.48
CA ASN A 414 1.42 10.51 -2.87
C ASN A 414 2.09 10.89 -1.54
N ALA A 415 2.50 9.90 -0.76
CA ALA A 415 3.26 10.11 0.47
C ALA A 415 4.62 10.77 0.20
N ILE A 416 5.41 10.26 -0.75
CA ILE A 416 6.69 10.85 -1.16
C ILE A 416 6.49 12.30 -1.62
N TRP A 417 5.51 12.56 -2.49
CA TRP A 417 5.21 13.91 -2.96
C TRP A 417 4.73 14.83 -1.84
N SER A 418 3.95 14.32 -0.88
CA SER A 418 3.53 15.06 0.30
C SER A 418 4.74 15.51 1.12
N ILE A 419 5.67 14.59 1.41
CA ILE A 419 6.92 14.89 2.13
C ILE A 419 7.77 15.90 1.37
N ILE A 420 7.96 15.72 0.06
CA ILE A 420 8.72 16.68 -0.77
C ILE A 420 8.07 18.06 -0.72
N SER A 421 6.74 18.13 -0.83
CA SER A 421 6.03 19.39 -0.71
C SER A 421 6.37 20.05 0.63
N MET A 422 6.28 19.33 1.74
CA MET A 422 6.53 19.83 3.08
C MET A 422 7.98 20.29 3.29
N LEU A 423 8.96 19.52 2.80
CA LEU A 423 10.38 19.90 2.83
C LEU A 423 10.63 21.23 2.12
N LEU A 424 9.94 21.45 1.00
CA LEU A 424 10.10 22.64 0.17
C LEU A 424 9.21 23.82 0.60
N LEU A 425 8.43 23.67 1.68
CA LEU A 425 7.53 24.72 2.18
C LEU A 425 8.29 26.03 2.50
N GLN A 426 9.52 25.92 3.00
CA GLN A 426 10.35 27.07 3.39
C GLN A 426 10.74 28.01 2.23
N PHE A 427 10.60 27.57 0.97
CA PHE A 427 10.97 28.34 -0.21
C PHE A 427 9.80 29.11 -0.83
N GLN A 428 8.61 29.09 -0.20
CA GLN A 428 7.42 29.70 -0.79
C GLN A 428 7.35 31.24 -0.61
N ASP A 429 7.85 31.80 0.51
CA ASP A 429 7.58 33.20 0.89
C ASP A 429 8.71 33.96 1.66
N VAL A 430 9.94 33.43 1.74
CA VAL A 430 11.02 33.99 2.60
C VAL A 430 12.27 34.35 1.80
N GLU A 431 13.01 35.40 2.22
CA GLU A 431 14.40 35.63 1.80
C GLU A 431 15.27 34.43 2.23
N VAL A 432 15.41 33.45 1.32
CA VAL A 432 16.16 32.23 1.60
C VAL A 432 17.66 32.50 1.52
N ILE A 433 18.41 31.91 2.46
CA ILE A 433 19.87 31.96 2.45
C ILE A 433 20.39 31.35 1.14
N PRO A 434 21.16 32.09 0.31
CA PRO A 434 21.65 31.65 -1.00
C PRO A 434 22.31 30.26 -1.04
N SER A 435 23.08 29.90 -0.01
CA SER A 435 23.76 28.61 0.08
C SER A 435 22.79 27.44 0.25
N ILE A 436 21.75 27.60 1.06
CA ILE A 436 20.71 26.58 1.28
C ILE A 436 19.93 26.37 -0.01
N LEU A 437 19.57 27.46 -0.68
CA LEU A 437 18.90 27.43 -1.98
C LEU A 437 19.72 26.64 -3.02
N GLN A 438 21.00 26.96 -3.18
CA GLN A 438 21.89 26.28 -4.13
C GLN A 438 22.02 24.77 -3.85
N GLN A 439 22.10 24.39 -2.57
CA GLN A 439 22.21 22.98 -2.18
C GLN A 439 20.95 22.17 -2.53
N HIS A 440 19.75 22.72 -2.32
CA HIS A 440 18.49 22.05 -2.66
C HIS A 440 18.29 21.94 -4.17
N VAL A 441 18.64 22.98 -4.93
CA VAL A 441 18.67 22.95 -6.40
C VAL A 441 19.60 21.85 -6.89
N SER A 442 20.79 21.75 -6.29
CA SER A 442 21.76 20.70 -6.62
C SER A 442 21.19 19.30 -6.46
N VAL A 443 20.44 19.04 -5.37
CA VAL A 443 19.77 17.74 -5.17
C VAL A 443 18.71 17.48 -6.23
N LEU A 444 17.84 18.46 -6.51
CA LEU A 444 16.77 18.34 -7.53
C LEU A 444 17.33 18.10 -8.94
N VAL A 445 18.32 18.88 -9.35
CA VAL A 445 18.93 18.77 -10.68
C VAL A 445 19.67 17.44 -10.85
N SER A 446 20.41 17.01 -9.82
CA SER A 446 21.16 15.74 -9.85
C SER A 446 20.25 14.50 -9.91
N ASN A 447 18.97 14.65 -9.54
CA ASN A 447 17.95 13.58 -9.57
C ASN A 447 16.82 13.92 -10.56
N SER A 448 17.07 14.80 -11.53
CA SER A 448 16.04 15.26 -12.47
C SER A 448 15.48 14.14 -13.33
N ASP A 449 16.28 13.12 -13.66
CA ASP A 449 15.83 11.98 -14.45
C ASP A 449 14.81 11.12 -13.68
N LEU A 450 15.01 10.88 -12.37
CA LEU A 450 14.04 10.19 -11.52
C LEU A 450 12.72 10.96 -11.41
N ILE A 451 12.81 12.29 -11.25
CA ILE A 451 11.63 13.16 -11.21
C ILE A 451 10.89 13.11 -12.56
N LYS A 452 11.62 13.15 -13.68
CA LYS A 452 11.03 13.03 -15.01
C LYS A 452 10.34 11.68 -15.20
N GLU A 453 11.01 10.57 -14.88
CA GLU A 453 10.44 9.23 -14.97
C GLU A 453 9.12 9.10 -14.19
N GLU A 454 9.07 9.59 -12.94
CA GLU A 454 7.82 9.64 -12.17
C GLU A 454 6.74 10.48 -12.88
N LEU A 455 7.13 11.62 -13.43
CA LEU A 455 6.19 12.54 -14.05
C LEU A 455 5.55 11.93 -15.31
N PHE A 456 6.35 11.24 -16.12
CA PHE A 456 5.94 10.61 -17.38
C PHE A 456 5.10 9.34 -17.17
N ASP A 457 5.42 8.51 -16.17
CA ASP A 457 4.72 7.23 -15.96
C ASP A 457 3.25 7.41 -15.50
N HIS A 458 2.86 8.61 -15.04
CA HIS A 458 1.54 8.85 -14.44
C HIS A 458 0.63 9.86 -15.13
N GLU A 459 0.95 10.32 -16.34
CA GLU A 459 -0.10 10.85 -17.25
C GLU A 459 -1.06 9.73 -17.72
N LEU A 460 -0.70 8.45 -17.50
CA LEU A 460 -1.48 7.27 -17.88
C LEU A 460 -2.36 6.69 -16.75
N GLY A 461 -2.34 7.25 -15.53
CA GLY A 461 -2.99 6.67 -14.34
C GLY A 461 -4.24 7.38 -13.79
N ALA A 462 -4.62 8.56 -14.30
CA ALA A 462 -5.75 9.35 -13.76
C ALA A 462 -7.15 8.86 -14.19
N SER A 463 -7.30 7.56 -14.38
CA SER A 463 -8.56 6.87 -14.62
C SER A 463 -8.63 5.59 -13.81
N ASN A 464 -8.78 5.70 -12.49
CA ASN A 464 -9.48 4.73 -11.62
C ASN A 464 -9.50 5.26 -10.18
N ILE A 465 -10.34 6.27 -9.93
CA ILE A 465 -10.95 6.42 -8.61
C ILE A 465 -12.44 6.23 -8.85
N ASN A 466 -12.92 5.05 -8.47
CA ASN A 466 -14.34 4.76 -8.42
C ASN A 466 -14.99 5.73 -7.44
N HIS A 467 -16.12 6.28 -7.86
CA HIS A 467 -17.02 7.05 -7.02
C HIS A 467 -17.47 6.21 -5.83
N GLU A 468 -16.83 6.40 -4.69
CA GLU A 468 -17.41 6.10 -3.39
C GLU A 468 -16.89 7.14 -2.39
N SER A 469 -17.84 7.80 -1.73
CA SER A 469 -17.65 8.90 -0.76
C SER A 469 -16.91 10.16 -1.27
N LEU A 470 -17.63 11.03 -2.00
CA LEU A 470 -17.28 12.45 -2.03
C LEU A 470 -17.96 13.13 -0.83
N SER A 471 -17.26 13.14 0.30
CA SER A 471 -17.45 14.13 1.35
C SER A 471 -16.68 15.41 1.02
N ASP A 472 -17.14 16.50 1.61
CA ASP A 472 -16.85 17.89 1.28
C ASP A 472 -15.47 18.36 1.79
N HIS A 473 -14.35 17.82 1.27
CA HIS A 473 -12.98 18.33 1.52
C HIS A 473 -12.02 17.94 0.37
N ASP A 474 -11.90 18.76 -0.68
CA ASP A 474 -10.89 18.55 -1.73
C ASP A 474 -9.48 18.87 -1.18
N VAL A 475 -8.75 17.84 -0.74
CA VAL A 475 -7.35 17.92 -0.32
C VAL A 475 -6.48 18.30 -1.54
N PRO A 476 -5.62 19.33 -1.46
CA PRO A 476 -4.73 19.70 -2.55
C PRO A 476 -3.85 18.52 -2.96
N ASN A 477 -3.84 18.18 -4.25
CA ASN A 477 -2.99 17.11 -4.77
C ASN A 477 -1.52 17.34 -4.33
N PRO A 478 -0.91 16.42 -3.54
CA PRO A 478 0.43 16.61 -3.00
C PRO A 478 1.51 16.77 -4.08
N ARG A 479 1.37 16.05 -5.20
CA ARG A 479 2.25 16.13 -6.37
C ARG A 479 2.19 17.53 -6.99
N ILE A 480 1.00 18.08 -7.23
CA ILE A 480 0.86 19.45 -7.77
C ILE A 480 1.47 20.48 -6.82
N THR A 481 1.27 20.31 -5.52
CA THR A 481 1.81 21.21 -4.49
C THR A 481 3.34 21.17 -4.45
N ALA A 482 3.93 19.97 -4.52
CA ALA A 482 5.37 19.78 -4.58
C ALA A 482 5.97 20.40 -5.85
N LEU A 483 5.39 20.16 -7.03
CA LEU A 483 5.87 20.71 -8.29
C LEU A 483 5.86 22.23 -8.30
N ARG A 484 4.81 22.87 -7.77
CA ARG A 484 4.75 24.33 -7.61
C ARG A 484 5.90 24.85 -6.74
N ARG A 485 6.23 24.14 -5.65
CA ARG A 485 7.34 24.51 -4.76
C ARG A 485 8.70 24.30 -5.42
N ILE A 486 8.88 23.22 -6.19
CA ILE A 486 10.07 22.98 -7.02
C ILE A 486 10.25 24.14 -8.01
N CYS A 487 9.21 24.52 -8.76
CA CYS A 487 9.26 25.64 -9.70
C CYS A 487 9.64 26.97 -9.02
N CYS A 488 9.05 27.26 -7.84
CA CYS A 488 9.37 28.45 -7.07
C CYS A 488 10.86 28.49 -6.69
N LEU A 489 11.37 27.37 -6.16
CA LEU A 489 12.76 27.21 -5.74
C LEU A 489 13.73 27.39 -6.92
N LEU A 490 13.47 26.73 -8.05
CA LEU A 490 14.32 26.86 -9.25
C LEU A 490 14.30 28.29 -9.82
N SER A 491 13.13 28.95 -9.79
CA SER A 491 12.99 30.35 -10.23
C SER A 491 13.76 31.33 -9.34
N GLN A 492 13.73 31.14 -8.02
CA GLN A 492 14.51 31.95 -7.08
C GLN A 492 16.02 31.79 -7.28
N TRP A 493 16.48 30.56 -7.53
CA TRP A 493 17.90 30.29 -7.83
C TRP A 493 18.35 30.98 -9.11
N ARG A 494 17.51 30.95 -10.16
CA ARG A 494 17.78 31.64 -11.43
C ARG A 494 17.94 33.14 -11.24
N MET A 495 17.05 33.75 -10.44
CA MET A 495 17.12 35.17 -10.10
C MET A 495 18.38 35.52 -9.31
N LEU A 496 18.82 34.66 -8.39
CA LEU A 496 20.06 34.87 -7.64
C LEU A 496 21.30 34.82 -8.56
N LYS A 497 21.35 33.84 -9.49
CA LYS A 497 22.45 33.70 -10.46
C LYS A 497 22.57 34.91 -11.39
N SER A 498 21.44 35.50 -11.80
CA SER A 498 21.45 36.68 -12.69
C SER A 498 21.90 37.99 -12.01
N HIS A 499 21.84 38.07 -10.68
CA HIS A 499 22.22 39.27 -9.90
C HIS A 499 23.62 39.18 -9.26
N GLY A 500 24.24 38.00 -9.23
CA GLY A 500 25.60 37.79 -8.73
C GLY A 500 26.66 38.25 -9.74
N ASN A 501 27.19 39.46 -9.58
CA ASN A 501 28.40 39.90 -10.28
C ASN A 501 29.55 38.96 -9.89
N GLY A 502 30.25 38.44 -10.90
CA GLY A 502 31.30 37.45 -10.73
C GLY A 502 32.31 37.86 -9.67
N ASN A 503 32.37 37.08 -8.59
CA ASN A 503 33.58 36.61 -7.91
C ASN A 503 33.18 35.91 -6.61
N ASN A 504 33.62 34.65 -6.50
CA ASN A 504 33.53 33.73 -5.37
C ASN A 504 32.26 32.85 -5.31
N VAL A 505 32.15 31.84 -6.18
CA VAL A 505 31.83 30.46 -5.75
C VAL A 505 32.50 29.48 -6.72
N THR A 506 33.53 28.78 -6.25
CA THR A 506 34.03 27.54 -6.84
C THR A 506 33.14 26.37 -6.41
N GLU A 507 32.86 25.47 -7.36
CA GLU A 507 32.37 24.07 -7.26
C GLU A 507 31.02 23.81 -7.97
N LYS A 508 31.14 23.11 -9.13
CA LYS A 508 30.09 22.60 -10.04
C LYS A 508 29.01 23.60 -10.44
N ASP A 509 29.33 24.40 -11.45
CA ASP A 509 28.33 25.14 -12.22
C ASP A 509 27.47 24.12 -12.98
N TYR A 510 26.17 24.03 -12.65
CA TYR A 510 25.22 23.19 -13.37
C TYR A 510 24.81 23.91 -14.66
N ASP A 511 24.66 23.17 -15.76
CA ASP A 511 24.23 23.75 -17.05
C ASP A 511 22.81 24.30 -16.88
N ASP A 512 22.59 25.58 -17.21
CA ASP A 512 21.27 26.24 -17.13
C ASP A 512 20.20 25.42 -17.87
N LYS A 513 20.62 24.64 -18.88
CA LYS A 513 19.79 23.68 -19.62
C LYS A 513 19.15 22.59 -18.77
N GLU A 514 19.81 22.08 -17.73
CA GLU A 514 19.21 21.02 -16.89
C GLU A 514 18.15 21.58 -15.94
N VAL A 515 18.34 22.82 -15.46
CA VAL A 515 17.32 23.55 -14.69
C VAL A 515 16.13 23.89 -15.58
N ASP A 516 16.39 24.36 -16.81
CA ASP A 516 15.33 24.68 -17.79
C ASP A 516 14.52 23.42 -18.17
N LYS A 517 15.19 22.27 -18.40
CA LYS A 517 14.51 20.97 -18.63
C LYS A 517 13.63 20.56 -17.45
N LEU A 518 14.10 20.72 -16.22
CA LEU A 518 13.33 20.35 -15.04
C LEU A 518 12.15 21.31 -14.81
N LEU A 519 12.33 22.61 -15.05
CA LEU A 519 11.24 23.59 -15.05
C LEU A 519 10.18 23.22 -16.11
N GLU A 520 10.60 22.90 -17.33
CA GLU A 520 9.72 22.48 -18.43
C GLU A 520 8.87 21.26 -18.05
N CYS A 521 9.47 20.23 -17.45
CA CYS A 521 8.75 19.03 -16.97
C CYS A 521 7.72 19.33 -15.87
N CYS A 522 7.94 20.34 -15.03
CA CYS A 522 7.02 20.70 -13.95
C CYS A 522 5.79 21.52 -14.41
N TYR A 523 5.79 22.07 -15.64
CA TYR A 523 4.75 23.01 -16.11
C TYR A 523 3.63 22.39 -16.99
N SER A 524 3.75 21.15 -17.50
CA SER A 524 2.71 20.56 -18.36
C SER A 524 1.72 19.70 -17.58
N SER A 525 0.43 20.06 -17.56
CA SER A 525 -0.63 19.05 -17.37
C SER A 525 -2.04 19.45 -17.82
N LYS A 526 -2.42 20.73 -18.01
CA LYS A 526 -3.76 21.12 -18.54
C LYS A 526 -3.75 22.40 -19.39
N GLN A 527 -4.46 22.41 -20.54
CA GLN A 527 -4.63 23.58 -21.44
C GLN A 527 -6.08 23.75 -21.91
N PHE A 528 -6.47 24.96 -22.36
CA PHE A 528 -7.79 25.22 -22.95
C PHE A 528 -7.83 24.84 -24.43
N ILE A 529 -8.11 23.57 -24.72
CA ILE A 529 -8.18 23.04 -26.08
C ILE A 529 -9.57 22.47 -26.35
N SER A 530 -10.09 22.74 -27.55
CA SER A 530 -11.27 22.06 -28.08
C SER A 530 -10.99 21.51 -29.48
N VAL A 531 -11.54 20.34 -29.76
CA VAL A 531 -11.35 19.60 -31.01
C VAL A 531 -12.64 19.64 -31.80
N PHE A 532 -12.54 19.99 -33.08
CA PHE A 532 -13.65 20.12 -34.00
C PHE A 532 -13.38 19.31 -35.27
N ASP A 533 -14.38 19.18 -36.14
CA ASP A 533 -14.24 18.41 -37.37
C ASP A 533 -13.28 19.11 -38.36
N GLY A 534 -12.08 18.52 -38.49
CA GLY A 534 -11.00 18.94 -39.38
C GLY A 534 -10.02 19.97 -38.81
N PHE A 535 -10.10 20.32 -37.53
CA PHE A 535 -9.18 21.27 -36.88
C PHE A 535 -9.30 21.28 -35.34
N LYS A 536 -8.27 21.80 -34.69
CA LYS A 536 -8.22 22.05 -33.23
C LYS A 536 -8.10 23.54 -32.94
N VAL A 537 -8.62 23.93 -31.79
CA VAL A 537 -8.51 25.31 -31.31
C VAL A 537 -7.87 25.33 -29.94
N LEU A 538 -6.77 26.04 -29.83
CA LEU A 538 -6.13 26.37 -28.55
C LEU A 538 -6.47 27.81 -28.18
N LYS A 539 -6.85 28.02 -26.93
CA LYS A 539 -7.01 29.35 -26.33
C LYS A 539 -5.81 29.67 -25.44
N LEU A 540 -5.11 30.74 -25.79
CA LEU A 540 -4.01 31.31 -25.02
C LEU A 540 -4.40 32.73 -24.58
N PRO A 541 -4.71 32.97 -23.30
CA PRO A 541 -4.92 34.33 -22.81
C PRO A 541 -3.66 35.18 -22.94
N TYR A 542 -3.80 36.48 -23.18
CA TYR A 542 -2.67 37.41 -23.10
C TYR A 542 -2.42 37.84 -21.65
N LYS A 543 -1.14 38.00 -21.28
CA LYS A 543 -0.77 38.61 -20.00
C LYS A 543 -1.26 40.06 -19.96
N GLN A 544 -2.14 40.36 -19.01
CA GLN A 544 -2.37 41.73 -18.57
C GLN A 544 -1.31 42.04 -17.50
N GLY A 545 -0.58 43.15 -17.63
CA GLY A 545 0.41 43.54 -16.63
C GLY A 545 -0.28 43.76 -15.27
N ALA A 546 0.31 43.25 -14.18
CA ALA A 546 -0.23 43.30 -12.82
C ALA A 546 -0.57 44.72 -12.30
N ASN A 547 -0.14 45.77 -13.00
CA ASN A 547 -0.42 47.17 -12.67
C ASN A 547 -1.58 47.79 -13.47
N GLN A 548 -2.34 47.00 -14.22
CA GLN A 548 -3.47 47.47 -15.04
C GLN A 548 -4.72 46.59 -14.92
N ILE A 549 -5.04 46.11 -13.73
CA ILE A 549 -6.35 45.49 -13.47
C ILE A 549 -7.23 46.54 -12.77
N TRP A 550 -7.89 47.37 -13.59
CA TRP A 550 -9.04 48.16 -13.16
C TRP A 550 -10.29 47.48 -13.69
N GLU A 551 -11.37 47.48 -12.92
CA GLU A 551 -12.67 46.97 -13.32
C GLU A 551 -13.09 47.60 -14.67
N GLY A 552 -13.18 46.80 -15.73
CA GLY A 552 -13.44 47.26 -17.10
C GLY A 552 -12.24 47.27 -18.06
N THR A 553 -11.07 46.76 -17.67
CA THR A 553 -9.92 46.62 -18.58
C THR A 553 -10.11 45.45 -19.57
N PRO A 554 -9.92 45.68 -20.88
CA PRO A 554 -10.19 44.68 -21.91
C PRO A 554 -9.19 43.52 -21.81
N SER A 555 -9.71 42.29 -21.71
CA SER A 555 -8.90 41.07 -21.72
C SER A 555 -8.80 40.52 -23.13
N PHE A 556 -7.60 40.13 -23.55
CA PHE A 556 -7.36 39.61 -24.89
C PHE A 556 -6.97 38.14 -24.84
N ASN A 557 -7.49 37.35 -25.78
CA ASN A 557 -7.09 35.95 -25.97
C ASN A 557 -6.57 35.77 -27.40
N MET A 558 -5.46 35.08 -27.55
CA MET A 558 -5.05 34.46 -28.80
C MET A 558 -5.75 33.11 -28.94
N TYR A 559 -6.33 32.88 -30.11
CA TYR A 559 -6.85 31.61 -30.54
C TYR A 559 -5.99 31.09 -31.68
N ILE A 560 -5.45 29.90 -31.53
CA ILE A 560 -4.73 29.20 -32.60
C ILE A 560 -5.66 28.14 -33.16
N PHE A 561 -6.03 28.33 -34.43
CA PHE A 561 -6.82 27.42 -35.22
C PHE A 561 -5.88 26.59 -36.08
N LEU A 562 -5.63 25.36 -35.63
CA LEU A 562 -4.72 24.42 -36.26
C LEU A 562 -5.53 23.42 -37.09
N PRO A 563 -5.49 23.45 -38.42
CA PRO A 563 -6.10 22.42 -39.26
C PRO A 563 -5.53 21.04 -38.93
N ASP A 564 -6.31 19.98 -39.16
CA ASP A 564 -5.74 18.63 -39.06
C ASP A 564 -4.91 18.27 -40.31
N ALA A 565 -5.26 18.85 -41.47
CA ALA A 565 -4.54 18.67 -42.73
C ALA A 565 -3.45 19.74 -42.93
N LYS A 566 -2.25 19.33 -43.35
CA LYS A 566 -1.08 20.23 -43.48
C LYS A 566 -1.27 21.39 -44.46
N ASP A 567 -2.12 21.23 -45.47
CA ASP A 567 -2.51 22.24 -46.46
C ASP A 567 -3.92 22.81 -46.22
N GLY A 568 -4.55 22.44 -45.09
CA GLY A 568 -5.95 22.76 -44.78
C GLY A 568 -6.22 24.20 -44.35
N LEU A 569 -5.19 25.03 -44.20
CA LEU A 569 -5.32 26.42 -43.74
C LEU A 569 -6.26 27.25 -44.61
N TYR A 570 -6.17 27.12 -45.94
CA TYR A 570 -7.00 27.90 -46.86
C TYR A 570 -8.49 27.57 -46.71
N SER A 571 -8.82 26.27 -46.68
CA SER A 571 -10.19 25.80 -46.48
C SER A 571 -10.74 26.18 -45.11
N LEU A 572 -9.89 26.17 -44.07
CA LEU A 572 -10.27 26.62 -42.73
C LEU A 572 -10.58 28.13 -42.70
N ALA A 573 -9.76 28.94 -43.36
CA ALA A 573 -9.96 30.38 -43.47
C ALA A 573 -11.23 30.73 -44.26
N GLU A 574 -11.48 30.07 -45.39
CA GLU A 574 -12.71 30.26 -46.18
C GLU A 574 -13.97 29.91 -45.38
N ARG A 575 -13.92 28.82 -44.61
CA ARG A 575 -15.01 28.40 -43.71
C ARG A 575 -15.25 29.43 -42.59
N ALA A 576 -14.18 29.97 -42.02
CA ALA A 576 -14.26 31.00 -40.99
C ALA A 576 -14.86 32.32 -41.48
N LEU A 577 -14.57 32.71 -42.72
CA LEU A 577 -15.09 33.93 -43.35
C LEU A 577 -16.54 33.78 -43.85
N SER A 578 -16.93 32.57 -44.26
CA SER A 578 -18.25 32.32 -44.86
C SER A 578 -19.35 32.04 -43.83
N SER A 579 -18.98 31.70 -42.60
CA SER A 579 -19.93 31.27 -41.56
C SER A 579 -20.06 32.34 -40.47
N PRO A 580 -21.20 33.06 -40.37
CA PRO A 580 -21.43 34.02 -39.29
C PRO A 580 -21.35 33.35 -37.91
N GLY A 581 -20.64 33.96 -36.96
CA GLY A 581 -20.46 33.41 -35.61
C GLY A 581 -19.51 32.20 -35.53
N PHE A 582 -18.75 31.90 -36.59
CA PHE A 582 -17.79 30.79 -36.60
C PHE A 582 -16.83 30.85 -35.43
N LEU A 583 -16.26 32.02 -35.17
CA LEU A 583 -15.22 32.12 -34.16
C LEU A 583 -15.81 32.01 -32.74
N ASP A 584 -17.06 32.42 -32.51
CA ASP A 584 -17.73 32.34 -31.19
C ASP A 584 -18.21 30.91 -30.87
N SER A 585 -18.63 30.17 -31.90
CA SER A 585 -19.06 28.78 -31.79
C SER A 585 -17.92 27.77 -31.61
N HIS A 586 -16.67 28.20 -31.82
CA HIS A 586 -15.48 27.35 -31.76
C HIS A 586 -14.49 27.78 -30.65
N GLU A 587 -14.96 28.55 -29.68
CA GLU A 587 -14.17 28.95 -28.52
C GLU A 587 -14.04 27.78 -27.50
N PRO A 588 -12.81 27.43 -27.06
CA PRO A 588 -12.62 26.46 -25.99
C PRO A 588 -13.15 26.97 -24.64
N CYS A 589 -14.12 26.25 -24.05
CA CYS A 589 -14.73 26.62 -22.77
C CYS A 589 -14.24 25.80 -21.56
N ARG A 590 -13.41 24.77 -21.77
CA ARG A 590 -12.91 23.87 -20.71
C ARG A 590 -11.41 23.62 -20.86
N SER A 591 -10.73 23.48 -19.73
CA SER A 591 -9.37 22.96 -19.71
C SER A 591 -9.39 21.44 -19.81
N VAL A 592 -8.44 20.89 -20.54
CA VAL A 592 -8.27 19.47 -20.80
C VAL A 592 -6.84 19.08 -20.50
N GLU A 593 -6.63 17.82 -20.11
CA GLU A 593 -5.28 17.26 -19.96
C GLU A 593 -4.63 17.15 -21.34
N VAL A 594 -3.36 17.54 -21.41
CA VAL A 594 -2.61 17.67 -22.66
C VAL A 594 -1.39 16.78 -22.59
N GLY A 595 -1.19 15.99 -23.64
CA GLY A 595 0.05 15.24 -23.86
C GLY A 595 1.08 16.15 -24.54
N ASP A 596 1.33 15.93 -25.82
CA ASP A 596 2.29 16.74 -26.58
C ASP A 596 1.77 18.16 -26.83
N PHE A 597 2.47 19.16 -26.31
CA PHE A 597 2.19 20.58 -26.50
C PHE A 597 3.38 21.30 -27.12
N ARG A 598 3.22 21.82 -28.35
CA ARG A 598 4.28 22.57 -29.04
C ARG A 598 3.72 23.67 -29.94
N ILE A 599 4.25 24.88 -29.79
CA ILE A 599 3.88 26.06 -30.58
C ILE A 599 5.18 26.75 -31.02
N PRO A 600 5.32 27.14 -32.30
CA PRO A 600 6.52 27.80 -32.78
C PRO A 600 6.62 29.23 -32.24
N LYS A 601 7.85 29.68 -31.98
CA LYS A 601 8.11 31.09 -31.67
C LYS A 601 7.94 31.94 -32.93
N PHE A 602 7.19 33.04 -32.87
CA PHE A 602 7.09 33.97 -33.99
C PHE A 602 6.90 35.42 -33.52
N LYS A 603 7.44 36.35 -34.31
CA LYS A 603 7.32 37.78 -34.08
C LYS A 603 7.02 38.53 -35.38
N PHE A 604 5.97 39.35 -35.36
CA PHE A 604 5.57 40.22 -36.47
C PHE A 604 5.56 41.67 -36.00
N GLU A 605 6.16 42.58 -36.77
CA GLU A 605 6.11 44.02 -36.52
C GLU A 605 5.53 44.72 -37.75
N HIS A 606 4.54 45.59 -37.56
CA HIS A 606 3.87 46.29 -38.65
C HIS A 606 3.57 47.75 -38.29
N GLU A 607 3.70 48.66 -39.25
CA GLU A 607 3.47 50.09 -39.09
C GLU A 607 2.67 50.64 -40.29
N ILE A 608 1.51 51.24 -40.01
CA ILE A 608 0.59 51.79 -41.02
C ILE A 608 0.33 53.27 -40.74
N GLU A 609 0.41 54.11 -41.77
CA GLU A 609 -0.09 55.49 -41.72
C GLU A 609 -1.59 55.51 -42.05
N ALA A 610 -2.44 55.63 -41.03
CA ALA A 610 -3.88 55.44 -41.11
C ALA A 610 -4.66 56.70 -41.53
N SER A 611 -3.98 57.83 -41.76
CA SER A 611 -4.61 59.14 -41.98
C SER A 611 -5.61 59.15 -43.14
N GLU A 612 -5.24 58.60 -44.31
CA GLU A 612 -6.12 58.61 -45.48
C GLU A 612 -7.32 57.67 -45.32
N ALA A 613 -7.13 56.53 -44.67
CA ALA A 613 -8.22 55.60 -44.35
C ALA A 613 -9.25 56.26 -43.42
N LEU A 614 -8.80 56.95 -42.37
CA LEU A 614 -9.70 57.63 -41.42
C LEU A 614 -10.44 58.81 -42.06
N LYS A 615 -9.78 59.59 -42.91
CA LYS A 615 -10.45 60.64 -43.71
C LYS A 615 -11.53 60.05 -44.60
N SER A 616 -11.26 58.92 -45.26
CA SER A 616 -12.25 58.24 -46.11
C SER A 616 -13.46 57.72 -45.34
N LEU A 617 -13.27 57.40 -44.05
CA LEU A 617 -14.33 57.00 -43.13
C LEU A 617 -15.07 58.19 -42.49
N GLY A 618 -14.72 59.43 -42.85
CA GLY A 618 -15.42 60.66 -42.44
C GLY A 618 -14.73 61.47 -41.34
N LEU A 619 -13.58 61.03 -40.82
CA LEU A 619 -12.81 61.78 -39.83
C LEU A 619 -11.88 62.78 -40.52
N VAL A 620 -12.46 63.85 -41.09
CA VAL A 620 -11.73 64.83 -41.90
C VAL A 620 -11.30 66.06 -41.10
N LEU A 621 -12.18 66.61 -40.27
CA LEU A 621 -11.98 67.87 -39.54
C LEU A 621 -10.68 67.94 -38.72
N PRO A 622 -10.24 66.90 -37.98
CA PRO A 622 -9.00 66.96 -37.21
C PRO A 622 -7.72 67.05 -38.04
N PHE A 623 -7.80 66.79 -39.36
CA PHE A 623 -6.69 66.82 -40.30
C PHE A 623 -6.76 68.02 -41.27
N ASP A 624 -7.75 68.91 -41.12
CA ASP A 624 -7.90 70.12 -41.94
C ASP A 624 -7.23 71.31 -41.25
N PRO A 625 -6.22 71.95 -41.87
CA PRO A 625 -5.55 73.10 -41.28
C PRO A 625 -6.40 74.38 -41.24
N ASP A 626 -7.48 74.46 -42.03
CA ASP A 626 -8.33 75.66 -42.11
C ASP A 626 -9.55 75.59 -41.15
N ASP A 627 -9.94 74.39 -40.71
CA ASP A 627 -11.08 74.18 -39.80
C ASP A 627 -10.60 73.73 -38.41
N VAL A 628 -10.71 74.64 -37.45
CA VAL A 628 -10.13 74.48 -36.11
C VAL A 628 -11.02 73.58 -35.25
N GLY A 629 -10.98 72.27 -35.48
CA GLY A 629 -11.80 71.29 -34.78
C GLY A 629 -11.44 71.06 -33.30
N ILE A 630 -10.29 71.57 -32.83
CA ILE A 630 -9.75 71.30 -31.48
C ILE A 630 -9.55 72.60 -30.68
N ARG A 631 -10.52 73.52 -30.75
CA ARG A 631 -10.42 74.85 -30.09
C ARG A 631 -10.46 74.81 -28.57
N GLU A 632 -10.92 73.73 -27.96
CA GLU A 632 -11.01 73.64 -26.49
C GLU A 632 -9.67 73.36 -25.80
N ILE A 633 -8.63 72.95 -26.55
CA ILE A 633 -7.33 72.57 -25.95
C ILE A 633 -6.35 73.76 -25.94
N THR A 634 -6.32 74.59 -26.98
CA THR A 634 -5.47 75.79 -27.03
C THR A 634 -6.05 76.89 -27.92
N ASP A 635 -5.74 78.16 -27.62
CA ASP A 635 -6.14 79.35 -28.41
C ASP A 635 -5.47 79.46 -29.80
N HIS A 636 -4.67 78.47 -30.19
CA HIS A 636 -4.02 78.40 -31.49
C HIS A 636 -4.54 77.21 -32.28
N PRO A 637 -4.69 77.34 -33.62
CA PRO A 637 -5.18 76.26 -34.44
C PRO A 637 -4.20 75.08 -34.43
N LEU A 638 -4.71 73.91 -34.05
CA LEU A 638 -3.99 72.63 -34.05
C LEU A 638 -4.61 71.70 -35.09
N CYS A 639 -3.76 71.11 -35.92
CA CYS A 639 -4.13 70.14 -36.95
C CYS A 639 -3.26 68.88 -36.79
N ILE A 640 -3.87 67.70 -36.88
CA ILE A 640 -3.13 66.43 -36.89
C ILE A 640 -2.49 66.28 -38.28
N SER A 641 -1.16 66.16 -38.32
CA SER A 641 -0.43 66.00 -39.59
C SER A 641 -0.45 64.57 -40.10
N LYS A 642 -0.19 63.60 -39.21
CA LYS A 642 -0.12 62.17 -39.51
C LYS A 642 -0.59 61.35 -38.32
N MET A 643 -1.17 60.19 -38.60
CA MET A 643 -1.57 59.21 -37.60
C MET A 643 -0.98 57.85 -37.96
N LEU A 644 -0.04 57.39 -37.13
CA LEU A 644 0.67 56.13 -37.31
C LEU A 644 0.12 55.09 -36.33
N HIS A 645 -0.21 53.91 -36.85
CA HIS A 645 -0.55 52.73 -36.06
C HIS A 645 0.58 51.72 -36.19
N LYS A 646 1.25 51.43 -35.07
CA LYS A 646 2.31 50.42 -35.00
C LYS A 646 1.85 49.28 -34.10
N SER A 647 2.00 48.05 -34.58
CA SER A 647 1.66 46.84 -33.84
C SER A 647 2.79 45.82 -33.89
N VAL A 648 2.97 45.10 -32.78
CA VAL A 648 3.92 44.01 -32.64
C VAL A 648 3.17 42.81 -32.05
N ILE A 649 3.26 41.66 -32.71
CA ILE A 649 2.70 40.39 -32.23
C ILE A 649 3.89 39.47 -31.98
N GLU A 650 4.03 38.96 -30.76
CA GLU A 650 5.12 38.07 -30.35
C GLU A 650 4.55 36.86 -29.60
N VAL A 651 4.98 35.67 -29.97
CA VAL A 651 4.62 34.38 -29.38
C VAL A 651 5.88 33.54 -29.20
N ASP A 652 5.97 32.85 -28.07
CA ASP A 652 7.10 32.03 -27.63
C ASP A 652 6.63 30.56 -27.38
N GLU A 653 7.54 29.64 -27.02
CA GLU A 653 7.27 28.20 -26.84
C GLU A 653 6.38 27.89 -25.62
N ILE A 654 6.32 28.82 -24.67
CA ILE A 654 5.49 28.71 -23.46
C ILE A 654 4.14 29.44 -23.68
N GLY A 655 3.95 30.12 -24.82
CA GLY A 655 2.82 30.99 -25.14
C GLY A 655 2.81 32.27 -24.31
N THR A 656 3.32 33.38 -24.84
CA THR A 656 3.42 34.69 -24.16
C THR A 656 3.72 34.48 -22.65
N GLU A 657 4.85 33.83 -22.40
CA GLU A 657 5.19 32.64 -21.57
C GLU A 657 4.48 32.24 -20.23
N ALA A 658 3.28 32.68 -19.81
CA ALA A 658 2.71 32.18 -18.52
C ALA A 658 1.22 32.48 -18.26
N ALA A 659 0.42 32.75 -19.28
CA ALA A 659 -0.92 33.32 -19.05
C ALA A 659 -2.03 32.31 -18.70
N ALA A 660 -1.81 31.00 -18.79
CA ALA A 660 -2.84 29.99 -18.49
C ALA A 660 -2.74 29.37 -17.09
N ALA A 661 -1.89 29.87 -16.19
CA ALA A 661 -1.73 29.22 -14.88
C ALA A 661 -2.95 29.37 -13.94
N THR A 662 -3.67 30.51 -13.91
CA THR A 662 -4.91 30.63 -13.12
C THR A 662 -5.57 31.99 -13.31
N VAL A 663 -6.80 32.10 -13.83
CA VAL A 663 -7.78 33.09 -13.34
C VAL A 663 -9.19 32.50 -13.50
N ALA A 664 -9.83 32.25 -12.36
CA ALA A 664 -11.20 31.80 -12.22
C ALA A 664 -12.16 32.99 -12.16
N GLU A 665 -13.31 32.90 -12.82
CA GLU A 665 -14.59 33.31 -12.22
C GLU A 665 -15.73 32.42 -12.76
N PHE A 666 -16.52 31.90 -11.83
CA PHE A 666 -17.60 30.92 -12.01
C PHE A 666 -18.85 31.54 -12.65
N ILE A 667 -19.50 30.82 -13.57
CA ILE A 667 -20.97 30.85 -13.69
C ILE A 667 -21.51 29.43 -13.91
N VAL A 668 -22.36 29.01 -12.96
CA VAL A 668 -23.20 27.80 -12.97
C VAL A 668 -24.24 27.90 -14.08
N CYS A 669 -24.47 26.82 -14.85
CA CYS A 669 -25.76 26.51 -15.46
C CYS A 669 -25.95 24.99 -15.62
N THR A 670 -27.21 24.59 -15.50
CA THR A 670 -27.71 23.28 -15.06
C THR A 670 -27.95 22.26 -16.18
N SER A 671 -28.07 21.00 -15.73
CA SER A 671 -28.96 19.92 -16.20
C SER A 671 -28.48 18.93 -17.27
N GLY A 672 -28.66 17.65 -16.95
CA GLY A 672 -28.97 16.60 -17.94
C GLY A 672 -28.02 15.40 -18.01
N ARG A 673 -28.48 14.26 -17.50
CA ARG A 673 -27.97 12.87 -17.59
C ARG A 673 -27.08 12.50 -18.80
N HIS A 674 -25.89 11.95 -18.49
CA HIS A 674 -25.07 10.87 -19.11
C HIS A 674 -25.19 10.55 -20.63
N PRO A 675 -24.06 10.28 -21.33
CA PRO A 675 -23.26 9.07 -21.10
C PRO A 675 -21.74 9.28 -20.95
N LYS A 676 -21.06 8.25 -20.43
CA LYS A 676 -19.60 8.16 -20.19
C LYS A 676 -18.83 8.29 -21.51
N ILE A 677 -18.04 9.36 -21.66
CA ILE A 677 -17.05 9.52 -22.74
C ILE A 677 -15.66 9.37 -22.11
N ARG A 678 -14.82 8.52 -22.69
CA ARG A 678 -13.41 8.31 -22.32
C ARG A 678 -12.70 9.66 -22.14
N LYS A 679 -11.91 9.84 -21.08
CA LYS A 679 -11.00 11.01 -20.95
C LYS A 679 -9.99 10.94 -22.10
N VAL A 680 -10.13 11.80 -23.11
CA VAL A 680 -9.22 11.90 -24.25
C VAL A 680 -8.14 12.91 -23.89
N VAL A 681 -6.90 12.45 -23.76
CA VAL A 681 -5.71 13.34 -23.70
C VAL A 681 -5.55 13.98 -25.07
N ILE A 682 -5.42 15.30 -25.13
CA ILE A 682 -5.40 16.05 -26.40
C ILE A 682 -3.99 16.55 -26.70
N ASN A 683 -3.41 16.15 -27.83
CA ASN A 683 -2.14 16.69 -28.34
C ASN A 683 -2.38 17.93 -29.21
N PHE A 684 -1.54 18.94 -29.02
CA PHE A 684 -1.55 20.20 -29.77
C PHE A 684 -0.13 20.59 -30.21
N VAL A 685 0.21 20.27 -31.47
CA VAL A 685 1.54 20.50 -32.06
C VAL A 685 1.37 21.31 -33.35
N ALA A 686 1.77 22.58 -33.34
CA ALA A 686 1.61 23.49 -34.46
C ALA A 686 2.81 23.43 -35.44
N ASP A 687 3.01 22.29 -36.11
CA ASP A 687 4.14 22.00 -37.01
C ASP A 687 3.89 22.33 -38.50
N HIS A 688 2.73 22.90 -38.83
CA HIS A 688 2.33 23.24 -40.20
C HIS A 688 1.42 24.48 -40.21
N PRO A 689 1.06 25.04 -41.39
CA PRO A 689 0.36 26.32 -41.46
C PRO A 689 -0.94 26.38 -40.66
N PHE A 690 -1.08 27.42 -39.83
CA PHE A 690 -2.24 27.65 -38.97
C PHE A 690 -2.72 29.09 -39.01
N MET A 691 -3.98 29.30 -38.63
CA MET A 691 -4.58 30.63 -38.48
C MET A 691 -4.55 31.02 -37.00
N TYR A 692 -4.32 32.30 -36.72
CA TYR A 692 -4.47 32.84 -35.37
C TYR A 692 -5.40 34.05 -35.36
N VAL A 693 -6.10 34.22 -34.24
CA VAL A 693 -7.01 35.34 -34.01
C VAL A 693 -6.78 35.88 -32.62
N ILE A 694 -6.62 37.19 -32.49
CA ILE A 694 -6.54 37.88 -31.20
C ILE A 694 -7.85 38.63 -31.00
N ARG A 695 -8.55 38.33 -29.91
CA ARG A 695 -9.84 38.95 -29.61
C ARG A 695 -9.93 39.48 -28.20
N GLU A 696 -10.73 40.52 -28.05
CA GLU A 696 -11.18 41.01 -26.75
C GLU A 696 -12.31 40.12 -26.20
N SER A 697 -12.18 39.62 -24.97
CA SER A 697 -13.06 38.62 -24.39
C SER A 697 -14.47 39.14 -24.06
N SER A 698 -14.60 40.42 -23.71
CA SER A 698 -15.87 41.04 -23.28
C SER A 698 -16.78 41.38 -24.45
N THR A 699 -16.20 41.92 -25.53
CA THR A 699 -16.93 42.39 -26.71
C THR A 699 -16.95 41.35 -27.84
N GLY A 700 -16.08 40.34 -27.79
CA GLY A 700 -15.84 39.41 -28.89
C GLY A 700 -15.11 40.04 -30.08
N SER A 701 -14.68 41.30 -29.96
CA SER A 701 -14.09 42.07 -31.06
C SER A 701 -12.75 41.49 -31.48
N VAL A 702 -12.59 41.25 -32.78
CA VAL A 702 -11.34 40.79 -33.38
C VAL A 702 -10.39 41.98 -33.52
N GLN A 703 -9.27 41.92 -32.82
CA GLN A 703 -8.23 42.95 -32.88
C GLN A 703 -7.21 42.63 -33.96
N PHE A 704 -6.84 41.35 -34.07
CA PHE A 704 -5.93 40.88 -35.10
C PHE A 704 -6.38 39.52 -35.62
N ILE A 705 -6.16 39.30 -36.90
CA ILE A 705 -6.30 37.99 -37.54
C ILE A 705 -5.15 37.82 -38.52
N GLY A 706 -4.57 36.63 -38.53
CA GLY A 706 -3.43 36.33 -39.37
C GLY A 706 -3.24 34.83 -39.52
N HIS A 707 -2.22 34.46 -40.27
CA HIS A 707 -1.86 33.08 -40.46
C HIS A 707 -0.33 32.93 -40.55
N VAL A 708 0.18 31.80 -40.09
CA VAL A 708 1.59 31.45 -40.15
C VAL A 708 1.75 30.40 -41.24
N LEU A 709 2.46 30.71 -42.32
CA LEU A 709 2.66 29.79 -43.47
C LEU A 709 3.87 28.87 -43.31
N ASN A 710 4.82 29.23 -42.46
CA ASN A 710 6.01 28.44 -42.24
C ASN A 710 6.42 28.50 -40.76
N PRO A 711 5.99 27.53 -39.94
CA PRO A 711 6.42 27.41 -38.55
C PRO A 711 7.84 26.81 -38.51
N SER A 712 8.87 27.64 -38.66
CA SER A 712 10.28 27.20 -38.57
C SER A 712 10.84 27.39 -37.16
N THR A 713 11.37 26.28 -36.62
CA THR A 713 12.09 26.07 -35.32
C THR A 713 11.28 26.24 -34.03
N PHE A 714 10.94 25.10 -33.43
CA PHE A 714 10.95 24.92 -31.97
C PHE A 714 12.39 24.96 -31.44
#